data_AF-A0A0C9WUR7-F1
#
_entry.id   AF-A0A0C9WUR7-F1
#
_cell.length_a   1.000
_cell.length_b   1.000
_cell.length_c   1.000
_cell.angle_alpha   90.00
_cell.angle_beta   90.00
_cell.angle_gamma   90.00
#
_symmetry.space_group_name_H-M   'P 1'
#
loop_
_entity.id
_entity.type
_entity.pdbx_description
1 polymer ?
#
loop_
_entity_poly.entity_id
_entity_poly.type
_entity_poly.pdbx_seq_one_letter_code
_entity_poly.pdbx_strand_id
1 'polypeptide(L)'
;MPKVPQTSPATGLPTSSSYIHTLDCNFVDSAGRTLLLRGVNLSGASKAPVGHLSYLLEDFWDSAEAGGESFVGRPLNIDDGSADVHLARLRGWGFNMLRFPFTWEAIEHAGPKKYDYEFIDYTIRVLQKCKDYGFRVYLDPHQDTWSRFSGGSGAPYWTLAACGINPQHITDTQAAIIHCEYPLAHAPDPAALPAMIWSTNYGRLFSQTVFTLFFAGRDFAPNCIIDGVNIQDYLQDHYIGACGVLADRIREYDNGSLLDDCIIGWDNMNEPFEGLCGWDDLNTIPARQGSTLKKGPAPTPAQGLRLGMGKAQTVDHWTFGMFGPSQNGTVTIDPKGRKLWSDGEKEVDGVHPRWGWKRDTTKWPLGTCIWAQHGVWDIETGYINRPDYFKYHPLTGQEVDFISDYWKPHFVAYTQRIRLAHPEAIIFVQPPVFAKPPKFEEGDDCLQGRCAYSAHYYDGLTLVTRHWNWFNADALGLLRGKYSSPLQAGKVGSGAIRKSLQEQLALLQSDADILGPYPTIIGEIGTPFDMDGKKSYGWTDKGKFKGDYRNQEKALDASLNGCDGSNGLNYTIWTFCPDDHSHQWGDGWNMEDLSLWSPDDVWNDVEDEKSSLKQRDQEADDDVYNIPQREAMHSRAGLLIKQPDIQQQPGPLAAPKLHGTPALSSPSLDTLAATGSTASFSTLNLKRSGHSLACNSPPNPYDFLTNGARAVRAFARPYPCKVVGKPLDVKFDIGKGLFRMVVTVGPEDRPVGLPSSFLEQNKRMKQKSIDSFGTAYEQREVHEEEKEGLATEVYIPLVHYAHPRLLGQGKASTPSTNKRPQLRRRKTSKLSNAARSTNSSTSSLSDSRAQTSEDLEMETRSSDLEQGCIDNGSSTSLLWDPSIPGPLSLSPPSPTPLLVDVEVKVSSGTWRVDGQTLFWWYDVPREGELPQEYTIEVKRQGGVIKSTDVNRRRKGKKPRKLEEQDEKSWCERVCEPESACLVM
;
A
#
# COMPACT_ATOMS: atom_id res chain seq x y z
N MET A 1 -31.56 0.16 0.48
CA MET A 1 -30.26 0.00 1.14
C MET A 1 -30.40 0.57 2.54
N PRO A 2 -29.52 0.20 3.51
CA PRO A 2 -29.50 0.81 4.85
C PRO A 2 -29.82 2.29 4.74
N LYS A 3 -30.87 2.75 5.44
CA LYS A 3 -31.51 4.05 5.15
C LYS A 3 -30.50 5.17 5.39
N VAL A 4 -29.89 5.61 4.30
CA VAL A 4 -28.74 6.52 4.32
C VAL A 4 -29.19 7.87 4.90
N PRO A 5 -28.55 8.36 5.99
CA PRO A 5 -28.82 9.69 6.52
C PRO A 5 -28.59 10.73 5.42
N GLN A 6 -29.59 11.58 5.17
CA GLN A 6 -29.49 12.64 4.16
C GLN A 6 -28.69 13.85 4.65
N THR A 7 -28.27 13.83 5.93
CA THR A 7 -27.50 14.87 6.60
C THR A 7 -26.33 14.23 7.35
N SER A 8 -25.17 14.88 7.31
CA SER A 8 -23.98 14.45 8.05
C SER A 8 -24.21 14.50 9.56
N PRO A 9 -23.73 13.50 10.33
CA PRO A 9 -23.72 13.54 11.79
C PRO A 9 -22.71 14.55 12.37
N ALA A 10 -21.68 14.95 11.60
CA ALA A 10 -20.65 15.88 12.07
C ALA A 10 -21.01 17.36 11.83
N THR A 11 -21.65 17.68 10.71
CA THR A 11 -21.96 19.08 10.33
C THR A 11 -23.46 19.41 10.38
N GLY A 12 -24.34 18.41 10.36
CA GLY A 12 -25.78 18.60 10.16
C GLY A 12 -26.19 19.05 8.75
N LEU A 13 -25.23 19.20 7.83
CA LEU A 13 -25.49 19.62 6.44
C LEU A 13 -25.88 18.44 5.55
N PRO A 14 -26.57 18.67 4.41
CA PRO A 14 -26.89 17.62 3.44
C PRO A 14 -25.63 16.93 2.90
N THR A 15 -25.66 15.61 2.77
CA THR A 15 -24.52 14.82 2.24
C THR A 15 -24.45 14.89 0.70
N SER A 16 -23.23 14.96 0.14
CA SER A 16 -22.98 14.90 -1.31
C SER A 16 -23.13 13.48 -1.86
N SER A 17 -23.22 13.30 -3.18
CA SER A 17 -23.22 11.98 -3.81
C SER A 17 -21.90 11.21 -3.66
N SER A 18 -20.78 11.92 -3.50
CA SER A 18 -19.45 11.34 -3.29
C SER A 18 -19.23 10.80 -1.86
N TYR A 19 -20.10 11.21 -0.92
CA TYR A 19 -19.98 10.96 0.50
C TYR A 19 -20.02 9.46 0.85
N ILE A 20 -19.07 9.05 1.70
CA ILE A 20 -19.00 7.70 2.27
C ILE A 20 -19.45 7.77 3.72
N HIS A 21 -20.55 7.10 4.05
CA HIS A 21 -21.06 6.97 5.41
C HIS A 21 -20.32 5.83 6.16
N THR A 22 -20.26 5.95 7.49
CA THR A 22 -19.73 4.93 8.40
C THR A 22 -20.87 4.43 9.27
N LEU A 23 -21.51 3.31 8.88
CA LEU A 23 -22.79 2.83 9.43
C LEU A 23 -22.75 1.31 9.62
N ASP A 24 -23.32 0.78 10.70
CA ASP A 24 -23.42 -0.66 10.99
C ASP A 24 -22.10 -1.43 10.78
N CYS A 25 -20.97 -0.89 11.24
CA CYS A 25 -19.62 -1.43 11.05
C CYS A 25 -19.15 -1.51 9.58
N ASN A 26 -19.75 -0.74 8.67
CA ASN A 26 -19.48 -0.75 7.23
C ASN A 26 -19.20 0.66 6.69
N PHE A 27 -18.43 0.74 5.61
CA PHE A 27 -18.43 1.90 4.72
C PHE A 27 -19.60 1.77 3.75
N VAL A 28 -20.34 2.84 3.51
CA VAL A 28 -21.59 2.82 2.73
C VAL A 28 -21.64 4.03 1.80
N ASP A 29 -21.93 3.84 0.51
CA ASP A 29 -22.09 4.97 -0.43
C ASP A 29 -23.44 5.71 -0.24
N SER A 30 -23.59 6.87 -0.87
CA SER A 30 -24.81 7.68 -0.75
C SER A 30 -26.07 7.03 -1.37
N ALA A 31 -25.91 6.01 -2.22
CA ALA A 31 -27.03 5.17 -2.64
C ALA A 31 -27.40 4.13 -1.57
N GLY A 32 -26.43 3.75 -0.73
CA GLY A 32 -26.54 2.87 0.41
C GLY A 32 -25.88 1.50 0.21
N ARG A 33 -25.07 1.32 -0.85
CA ARG A 33 -24.32 0.08 -1.06
C ARG A 33 -23.17 -0.03 -0.08
N THR A 34 -22.98 -1.22 0.48
CA THR A 34 -21.79 -1.53 1.29
C THR A 34 -20.55 -1.47 0.39
N LEU A 35 -19.53 -0.72 0.80
CA LEU A 35 -18.26 -0.56 0.10
C LEU A 35 -17.18 -1.40 0.77
N LEU A 36 -16.40 -2.15 -0.02
CA LEU A 36 -15.14 -2.73 0.43
C LEU A 36 -13.98 -1.92 -0.16
N LEU A 37 -13.15 -1.41 0.74
CA LEU A 37 -12.00 -0.58 0.45
C LEU A 37 -10.75 -1.48 0.52
N ARG A 38 -10.21 -1.81 -0.66
CA ARG A 38 -9.01 -2.64 -0.86
C ARG A 38 -7.95 -1.77 -1.52
N GLY A 39 -6.80 -1.65 -0.90
CA GLY A 39 -5.81 -0.66 -1.28
C GLY A 39 -4.36 -1.03 -1.04
N VAL A 40 -3.50 -0.04 -1.21
CA VAL A 40 -2.07 -0.09 -0.90
C VAL A 40 -1.65 1.20 -0.19
N ASN A 41 -0.55 1.16 0.54
CA ASN A 41 0.15 2.34 1.03
C ASN A 41 0.97 2.95 -0.11
N LEU A 42 0.80 4.25 -0.36
CA LEU A 42 1.48 5.01 -1.40
C LEU A 42 2.11 6.27 -0.77
N SER A 43 3.34 6.22 -0.27
CA SER A 43 4.34 5.15 -0.43
C SER A 43 5.29 5.03 0.76
N GLY A 44 5.96 3.87 0.89
CA GLY A 44 7.17 3.75 1.71
C GLY A 44 8.32 4.66 1.25
N ALA A 45 8.34 5.07 -0.03
CA ALA A 45 9.28 6.08 -0.55
C ALA A 45 9.10 7.47 0.12
N SER A 46 7.93 7.74 0.73
CA SER A 46 7.68 8.98 1.48
C SER A 46 8.47 9.07 2.79
N LYS A 47 9.17 8.01 3.23
CA LYS A 47 9.95 8.02 4.49
C LYS A 47 11.17 8.96 4.44
N ALA A 48 11.63 9.39 3.27
CA ALA A 48 12.75 10.33 3.11
C ALA A 48 12.70 11.16 1.80
N PRO A 49 13.44 12.29 1.72
CA PRO A 49 13.63 13.03 0.48
C PRO A 49 14.19 12.16 -0.66
N VAL A 50 14.03 12.63 -1.90
CA VAL A 50 14.62 11.97 -3.07
C VAL A 50 16.15 11.95 -2.92
N GLY A 51 16.75 10.77 -3.07
CA GLY A 51 18.21 10.60 -2.93
C GLY A 51 18.74 10.50 -1.49
N HIS A 52 17.87 10.49 -0.47
CA HIS A 52 18.27 10.38 0.95
C HIS A 52 17.84 9.06 1.59
N LEU A 53 18.15 7.96 0.89
CA LEU A 53 17.83 6.60 1.34
C LEU A 53 18.61 6.22 2.61
N SER A 54 17.98 5.43 3.47
CA SER A 54 18.47 5.12 4.83
C SER A 54 19.89 4.56 4.95
N TYR A 55 20.45 3.98 3.88
CA TYR A 55 21.80 3.41 3.85
C TYR A 55 22.89 4.41 3.42
N LEU A 56 22.51 5.62 2.99
CA LEU A 56 23.42 6.67 2.55
C LEU A 56 23.88 7.54 3.74
N LEU A 57 25.19 7.65 3.92
CA LEU A 57 25.81 8.49 4.96
C LEU A 57 26.30 9.85 4.43
N GLU A 58 26.57 9.94 3.13
CA GLU A 58 26.99 11.19 2.48
C GLU A 58 25.90 12.25 2.63
N ASP A 59 26.30 13.44 3.12
CA ASP A 59 25.42 14.59 3.41
C ASP A 59 24.26 14.31 4.40
N PHE A 60 24.22 13.15 5.07
CA PHE A 60 23.10 12.75 5.93
C PHE A 60 22.89 13.70 7.13
N TRP A 61 23.99 14.13 7.75
CA TRP A 61 23.97 15.04 8.90
C TRP A 61 24.02 16.52 8.51
N ASP A 62 24.82 16.87 7.49
CA ASP A 62 25.10 18.27 7.14
C ASP A 62 23.88 18.95 6.48
N SER A 63 23.24 18.33 5.48
CA SER A 63 21.95 18.79 4.91
C SER A 63 20.88 19.00 5.98
N ALA A 64 20.68 17.98 6.83
CA ALA A 64 19.69 17.96 7.89
C ALA A 64 19.90 19.04 8.94
N GLU A 65 21.16 19.26 9.33
CA GLU A 65 21.53 20.40 10.15
C GLU A 65 21.24 21.71 9.41
N ALA A 66 21.67 21.87 8.16
CA ALA A 66 21.51 23.11 7.37
C ALA A 66 20.04 23.52 7.15
N GLY A 67 19.11 22.58 7.21
CA GLY A 67 17.66 22.80 7.13
C GLY A 67 16.88 21.53 6.76
N GLY A 68 17.54 20.53 6.20
CA GLY A 68 16.91 19.41 5.50
C GLY A 68 16.62 19.76 4.03
N GLU A 69 16.17 18.76 3.29
CA GLU A 69 15.82 18.88 1.86
C GLU A 69 14.31 18.70 1.68
N SER A 70 13.78 19.29 0.60
CA SER A 70 12.37 19.16 0.23
C SER A 70 12.04 17.72 -0.21
N PHE A 71 10.80 17.29 0.04
CA PHE A 71 10.28 15.99 -0.37
C PHE A 71 9.57 16.06 -1.75
N VAL A 72 9.67 17.18 -2.48
CA VAL A 72 9.22 17.31 -3.88
C VAL A 72 9.75 16.15 -4.71
N GLY A 73 8.85 15.51 -5.48
CA GLY A 73 9.12 14.24 -6.18
C GLY A 73 8.52 13.01 -5.50
N ARG A 74 8.19 13.07 -4.19
CA ARG A 74 7.56 11.96 -3.45
C ARG A 74 6.03 12.07 -3.42
N PRO A 75 5.27 10.95 -3.33
CA PRO A 75 5.69 9.56 -3.50
C PRO A 75 5.81 9.11 -4.97
N LEU A 76 5.42 9.95 -5.94
CA LEU A 76 5.42 9.67 -7.37
C LEU A 76 6.03 10.86 -8.10
N ASN A 77 6.87 10.64 -9.11
CA ASN A 77 7.27 11.69 -10.04
C ASN A 77 6.12 12.01 -11.00
N ILE A 78 5.57 13.22 -10.90
CA ILE A 78 4.43 13.67 -11.72
C ILE A 78 4.84 14.42 -12.99
N ASP A 79 6.13 14.79 -13.11
CA ASP A 79 6.64 15.64 -14.19
C ASP A 79 7.29 14.83 -15.34
N ASP A 80 7.61 13.54 -15.12
CA ASP A 80 8.14 12.62 -16.16
C ASP A 80 7.10 11.67 -16.78
N GLY A 81 5.85 11.71 -16.29
CA GLY A 81 4.75 10.85 -16.71
C GLY A 81 4.73 9.45 -16.07
N SER A 82 5.68 9.11 -15.20
CA SER A 82 5.70 7.82 -14.50
C SER A 82 4.52 7.67 -13.54
N ALA A 83 4.11 8.74 -12.83
CA ALA A 83 2.95 8.73 -11.94
C ALA A 83 1.70 8.10 -12.57
N ASP A 84 1.39 8.47 -13.81
CA ASP A 84 0.22 7.98 -14.55
C ASP A 84 0.33 6.47 -14.87
N VAL A 85 1.54 6.00 -15.16
CA VAL A 85 1.86 4.57 -15.35
C VAL A 85 1.67 3.78 -14.05
N HIS A 86 2.12 4.33 -12.92
CA HIS A 86 2.01 3.68 -11.60
C HIS A 86 0.54 3.68 -11.11
N LEU A 87 -0.19 4.79 -11.22
CA LEU A 87 -1.61 4.88 -10.83
C LEU A 87 -2.49 3.98 -11.71
N ALA A 88 -2.27 3.94 -13.03
CA ALA A 88 -2.96 3.01 -13.92
C ALA A 88 -2.71 1.53 -13.56
N ARG A 89 -1.49 1.19 -13.10
CA ARG A 89 -1.15 -0.16 -12.61
C ARG A 89 -1.90 -0.49 -11.32
N LEU A 90 -1.92 0.41 -10.34
CA LEU A 90 -2.65 0.25 -9.09
C LEU A 90 -4.16 0.07 -9.33
N ARG A 91 -4.76 0.85 -10.25
CA ARG A 91 -6.16 0.67 -10.68
C ARG A 91 -6.40 -0.64 -11.40
N GLY A 92 -5.54 -1.02 -12.34
CA GLY A 92 -5.66 -2.29 -13.07
C GLY A 92 -5.46 -3.54 -12.20
N TRP A 93 -4.81 -3.39 -11.04
CA TRP A 93 -4.77 -4.42 -9.98
C TRP A 93 -6.03 -4.48 -9.12
N GLY A 94 -6.93 -3.50 -9.23
CA GLY A 94 -8.23 -3.46 -8.55
C GLY A 94 -8.23 -2.67 -7.25
N PHE A 95 -7.18 -1.91 -6.94
CA PHE A 95 -7.17 -1.07 -5.75
C PHE A 95 -8.11 0.13 -5.92
N ASN A 96 -8.96 0.37 -4.92
CA ASN A 96 -9.86 1.53 -4.85
C ASN A 96 -9.50 2.50 -3.70
N MET A 97 -8.61 2.08 -2.80
CA MET A 97 -8.15 2.82 -1.64
C MET A 97 -6.63 3.07 -1.70
N LEU A 98 -6.18 4.22 -1.22
CA LEU A 98 -4.78 4.51 -0.90
C LEU A 98 -4.69 5.03 0.54
N ARG A 99 -3.83 4.43 1.35
CA ARG A 99 -3.27 5.11 2.54
C ARG A 99 -2.10 5.94 2.03
N PHE A 100 -2.05 7.23 2.35
CA PHE A 100 -1.05 8.15 1.81
C PHE A 100 -0.13 8.67 2.92
N PRO A 101 0.99 7.97 3.20
CA PRO A 101 2.05 8.43 4.08
C PRO A 101 2.62 9.80 3.66
N PHE A 102 2.63 10.73 4.60
CA PHE A 102 3.48 11.92 4.60
C PHE A 102 4.17 12.05 5.96
N THR A 103 5.40 12.55 6.00
CA THR A 103 6.15 12.73 7.25
C THR A 103 6.01 14.17 7.77
N TRP A 104 6.18 14.37 9.07
CA TRP A 104 6.26 15.71 9.65
C TRP A 104 7.49 16.48 9.10
N GLU A 105 8.61 15.78 8.88
CA GLU A 105 9.81 16.33 8.24
C GLU A 105 9.50 16.92 6.86
N ALA A 106 8.72 16.21 6.04
CA ALA A 106 8.36 16.69 4.70
C ALA A 106 7.63 18.03 4.70
N ILE A 107 6.89 18.34 5.77
CA ILE A 107 6.19 19.62 5.94
C ILE A 107 7.07 20.68 6.61
N GLU A 108 7.90 20.32 7.60
CA GLU A 108 8.53 21.28 8.54
C GLU A 108 10.03 21.01 8.79
N HIS A 109 10.78 20.55 7.79
CA HIS A 109 12.22 20.28 7.89
C HIS A 109 13.04 21.50 8.35
N ALA A 110 12.82 22.66 7.71
CA ALA A 110 13.63 23.87 7.87
C ALA A 110 13.61 24.50 9.29
N GLY A 111 12.67 24.09 10.14
CA GLY A 111 12.54 24.56 11.52
C GLY A 111 11.11 24.85 11.95
N PRO A 112 10.91 25.15 13.24
CA PRO A 112 9.59 25.49 13.80
C PRO A 112 8.89 26.61 13.00
N LYS A 113 7.67 26.32 12.57
CA LYS A 113 6.74 27.13 11.77
C LYS A 113 7.29 27.57 10.41
N LYS A 114 8.29 26.85 9.87
CA LYS A 114 8.84 27.04 8.52
C LYS A 114 8.35 25.91 7.61
N TYR A 115 7.17 26.09 7.05
CA TYR A 115 6.51 25.08 6.24
C TYR A 115 7.00 25.07 4.79
N ASP A 116 7.22 23.88 4.23
CA ASP A 116 7.54 23.69 2.82
C ASP A 116 6.26 23.71 1.96
N TYR A 117 5.87 24.92 1.55
CA TYR A 117 4.74 25.11 0.64
C TYR A 117 4.96 24.53 -0.75
N GLU A 118 6.21 24.31 -1.20
CA GLU A 118 6.48 23.69 -2.50
C GLU A 118 6.14 22.19 -2.46
N PHE A 119 6.56 21.49 -1.40
CA PHE A 119 6.16 20.11 -1.16
C PHE A 119 4.66 19.95 -0.87
N ILE A 120 4.03 20.87 -0.13
CA ILE A 120 2.58 20.81 0.10
C ILE A 120 1.82 20.95 -1.23
N ASP A 121 2.17 21.93 -2.07
CA ASP A 121 1.53 22.13 -3.36
C ASP A 121 1.85 20.99 -4.35
N TYR A 122 3.05 20.37 -4.26
CA TYR A 122 3.37 19.12 -4.96
C TYR A 122 2.44 17.98 -4.53
N THR A 123 2.28 17.77 -3.23
CA THR A 123 1.43 16.73 -2.65
C THR A 123 -0.02 16.87 -3.11
N ILE A 124 -0.55 18.10 -3.16
CA ILE A 124 -1.89 18.38 -3.69
C ILE A 124 -2.02 17.99 -5.17
N ARG A 125 -0.99 18.23 -6.01
CA ARG A 125 -0.97 17.76 -7.41
C ARG A 125 -0.94 16.23 -7.52
N VAL A 126 -0.23 15.53 -6.62
CA VAL A 126 -0.25 14.06 -6.55
C VAL A 126 -1.64 13.55 -6.15
N LEU A 127 -2.28 14.18 -5.16
CA LEU A 127 -3.63 13.82 -4.69
C LEU A 127 -4.70 14.11 -5.76
N GLN A 128 -4.53 15.14 -6.58
CA GLN A 128 -5.34 15.37 -7.78
C GLN A 128 -5.18 14.23 -8.79
N LYS A 129 -3.95 13.79 -9.11
CA LYS A 129 -3.76 12.60 -9.96
C LYS A 129 -4.41 11.35 -9.33
N CYS A 130 -4.36 11.16 -8.01
CA CYS A 130 -5.06 10.06 -7.34
C CYS A 130 -6.59 10.16 -7.54
N LYS A 131 -7.16 11.37 -7.51
CA LYS A 131 -8.57 11.64 -7.82
C LYS A 131 -8.90 11.31 -9.28
N ASP A 132 -8.05 11.71 -10.23
CA ASP A 132 -8.25 11.49 -11.67
C ASP A 132 -8.32 9.99 -12.02
N TYR A 133 -7.56 9.15 -11.29
CA TYR A 133 -7.61 7.69 -11.37
C TYR A 133 -8.73 7.04 -10.52
N GLY A 134 -9.56 7.83 -9.84
CA GLY A 134 -10.73 7.38 -9.08
C GLY A 134 -10.42 6.65 -7.78
N PHE A 135 -9.30 6.99 -7.11
CA PHE A 135 -9.00 6.48 -5.77
C PHE A 135 -9.76 7.25 -4.69
N ARG A 136 -10.11 6.54 -3.61
CA ARG A 136 -10.32 7.15 -2.29
C ARG A 136 -9.00 7.12 -1.53
N VAL A 137 -8.75 8.15 -0.73
CA VAL A 137 -7.48 8.37 -0.02
C VAL A 137 -7.77 8.74 1.43
N TYR A 138 -6.98 8.22 2.36
CA TYR A 138 -6.83 8.82 3.68
C TYR A 138 -5.37 9.15 3.93
N LEU A 139 -5.14 10.31 4.55
CA LEU A 139 -3.81 10.85 4.78
C LEU A 139 -3.26 10.32 6.10
N ASP A 140 -1.99 9.91 6.07
CA ASP A 140 -1.31 9.23 7.16
C ASP A 140 -0.07 10.04 7.60
N PRO A 141 -0.12 10.69 8.77
CA PRO A 141 1.03 11.31 9.43
C PRO A 141 2.04 10.24 9.87
N HIS A 142 2.89 9.81 8.94
CA HIS A 142 3.71 8.62 9.05
C HIS A 142 4.99 8.85 9.86
N GLN A 143 5.33 7.88 10.71
CA GLN A 143 6.59 7.80 11.44
C GLN A 143 6.94 6.33 11.75
N ASP A 144 8.23 6.04 11.86
CA ASP A 144 8.73 4.85 12.56
C ASP A 144 9.78 5.31 13.56
N THR A 145 9.73 4.91 14.83
CA THR A 145 10.83 5.19 15.79
C THR A 145 11.29 6.67 15.79
N TRP A 146 10.32 7.58 15.68
CA TRP A 146 10.42 9.04 15.65
C TRP A 146 10.96 9.70 14.38
N SER A 147 12.16 9.38 13.88
CA SER A 147 12.84 10.20 12.85
C SER A 147 13.91 9.43 12.07
N ARG A 148 14.22 9.83 10.82
CA ARG A 148 15.35 9.25 10.07
C ARG A 148 16.68 9.39 10.81
N PHE A 149 16.84 10.48 11.56
CA PHE A 149 18.00 10.78 12.40
C PHE A 149 18.11 9.92 13.67
N SER A 150 17.11 9.08 13.95
CA SER A 150 17.11 8.06 14.99
C SER A 150 16.92 6.64 14.41
N GLY A 151 17.23 6.44 13.13
CA GLY A 151 17.09 5.15 12.44
C GLY A 151 15.66 4.78 12.05
N GLY A 152 14.79 5.79 11.97
CA GLY A 152 13.34 5.70 11.81
C GLY A 152 12.81 6.51 10.64
N SER A 153 11.62 7.07 10.75
CA SER A 153 11.07 8.07 9.82
C SER A 153 10.09 8.98 10.57
N GLY A 154 9.72 10.14 10.04
CA GLY A 154 8.66 10.98 10.62
C GLY A 154 9.08 12.42 10.96
N ALA A 155 9.57 12.65 12.18
CA ALA A 155 9.84 13.97 12.73
C ALA A 155 11.14 14.63 12.18
N PRO A 156 11.15 15.96 11.98
CA PRO A 156 12.31 16.69 11.47
C PRO A 156 13.49 16.75 12.46
N TYR A 157 14.70 16.97 11.92
CA TYR A 157 15.96 17.03 12.68
C TYR A 157 15.89 17.96 13.90
N TRP A 158 15.26 19.12 13.74
CA TRP A 158 15.23 20.14 14.80
C TRP A 158 14.54 19.65 16.09
N THR A 159 13.66 18.63 16.01
CA THR A 159 13.02 18.04 17.20
C THR A 159 14.04 17.35 18.12
N LEU A 160 15.13 16.80 17.57
CA LEU A 160 16.22 16.19 18.35
C LEU A 160 16.95 17.26 19.16
N ALA A 161 17.30 18.38 18.51
CA ALA A 161 17.95 19.51 19.16
C ALA A 161 17.01 20.21 20.18
N ALA A 162 15.71 20.29 19.90
CA ALA A 162 14.71 20.75 20.86
C ALA A 162 14.72 19.87 22.12
N CYS A 163 14.76 18.54 21.98
CA CYS A 163 14.93 17.58 23.08
C CYS A 163 16.30 17.61 23.78
N GLY A 164 17.23 18.49 23.39
CA GLY A 164 18.57 18.61 23.99
C GLY A 164 19.54 17.48 23.57
N ILE A 165 19.21 16.74 22.51
CA ILE A 165 20.01 15.62 22.01
C ILE A 165 21.09 16.14 21.05
N ASN A 166 22.27 15.54 21.10
CA ASN A 166 23.32 15.62 20.09
C ASN A 166 23.21 14.39 19.16
N PRO A 167 22.72 14.55 17.92
CA PRO A 167 22.46 13.40 17.04
C PRO A 167 23.73 12.64 16.64
N GLN A 168 24.88 13.32 16.54
CA GLN A 168 26.16 12.73 16.13
C GLN A 168 26.71 11.69 17.13
N HIS A 169 26.12 11.58 18.33
CA HIS A 169 26.50 10.58 19.34
C HIS A 169 25.44 9.47 19.54
N ILE A 170 24.38 9.43 18.73
CA ILE A 170 23.31 8.43 18.85
C ILE A 170 23.84 7.00 18.69
N THR A 171 24.61 6.74 17.63
CA THR A 171 25.19 5.41 17.37
C THR A 171 26.26 5.03 18.40
N ASP A 172 27.09 5.98 18.84
CA ASP A 172 28.14 5.75 19.85
C ASP A 172 27.57 5.39 21.23
N THR A 173 26.48 6.05 21.63
CA THR A 173 25.74 5.74 22.87
C THR A 173 24.79 4.56 22.69
N GLN A 174 24.61 4.09 21.46
CA GLN A 174 23.61 3.11 21.03
C GLN A 174 22.17 3.48 21.48
N ALA A 175 21.90 4.78 21.60
CA ALA A 175 20.59 5.34 21.96
C ALA A 175 19.54 5.06 20.88
N ALA A 176 19.97 4.89 19.63
CA ALA A 176 19.26 4.24 18.55
C ALA A 176 20.28 3.52 17.63
N ILE A 177 19.79 2.67 16.73
CA ILE A 177 20.55 2.10 15.61
C ILE A 177 20.17 2.87 14.34
N ILE A 178 21.14 3.52 13.71
CA ILE A 178 20.99 4.25 12.44
C ILE A 178 21.57 3.38 11.31
N HIS A 179 20.85 3.21 10.20
CA HIS A 179 21.21 2.27 9.14
C HIS A 179 22.52 2.63 8.43
N CYS A 180 22.68 3.88 7.96
CA CYS A 180 23.90 4.35 7.30
C CYS A 180 25.16 4.37 8.19
N GLU A 181 25.00 4.35 9.52
CA GLU A 181 26.10 4.28 10.49
C GLU A 181 26.32 2.86 11.07
N TYR A 182 25.47 1.88 10.73
CA TYR A 182 25.59 0.53 11.27
C TYR A 182 26.81 -0.20 10.68
N PRO A 183 27.56 -1.03 11.44
CA PRO A 183 27.41 -1.30 12.88
C PRO A 183 28.04 -0.26 13.80
N LEU A 184 28.94 0.58 13.27
CA LEU A 184 29.70 1.60 13.99
C LEU A 184 29.93 2.80 13.07
N ALA A 185 29.60 4.02 13.51
CA ALA A 185 29.65 5.23 12.66
C ALA A 185 31.02 5.52 12.01
N HIS A 186 32.13 5.08 12.63
CA HIS A 186 33.49 5.25 12.10
C HIS A 186 33.97 4.12 11.18
N ALA A 187 33.17 3.05 11.03
CA ALA A 187 33.44 1.90 10.17
C ALA A 187 32.10 1.27 9.70
N PRO A 188 31.26 2.02 8.96
CA PRO A 188 29.93 1.56 8.57
C PRO A 188 30.00 0.45 7.50
N ASP A 189 29.07 -0.49 7.62
CA ASP A 189 28.70 -1.51 6.65
C ASP A 189 27.16 -1.67 6.71
N PRO A 190 26.39 -0.77 6.06
CA PRO A 190 24.93 -0.79 6.12
C PRO A 190 24.33 -2.10 5.59
N ALA A 191 25.02 -2.79 4.67
CA ALA A 191 24.59 -4.09 4.15
C ALA A 191 24.60 -5.20 5.22
N ALA A 192 25.33 -5.00 6.33
CA ALA A 192 25.35 -5.91 7.47
C ALA A 192 24.19 -5.67 8.47
N LEU A 193 23.31 -4.67 8.26
CA LEU A 193 22.17 -4.39 9.15
C LEU A 193 21.25 -5.62 9.28
N PRO A 194 21.08 -6.21 10.48
CA PRO A 194 20.22 -7.37 10.64
C PRO A 194 18.74 -7.02 10.40
N ALA A 195 18.04 -7.91 9.68
CA ALA A 195 16.60 -7.81 9.42
C ALA A 195 15.79 -7.41 10.68
N MET A 196 14.93 -6.40 10.57
CA MET A 196 14.08 -5.90 11.67
C MET A 196 14.83 -5.44 12.94
N ILE A 197 16.14 -5.15 12.89
CA ILE A 197 16.85 -4.63 14.07
C ILE A 197 16.42 -3.20 14.42
N TRP A 198 15.99 -2.43 13.42
CA TRP A 198 15.58 -1.03 13.55
C TRP A 198 14.39 -0.88 14.52
N SER A 199 13.43 -1.81 14.54
CA SER A 199 12.28 -1.74 15.44
C SER A 199 12.64 -1.97 16.92
N THR A 200 13.87 -2.40 17.20
CA THR A 200 14.40 -2.42 18.57
C THR A 200 14.67 -1.00 19.11
N ASN A 201 14.69 0.03 18.25
CA ASN A 201 14.87 1.44 18.66
C ASN A 201 13.75 1.94 19.58
N TYR A 202 12.54 1.39 19.53
CA TYR A 202 11.49 1.66 20.52
C TYR A 202 11.94 1.28 21.95
N GLY A 203 12.74 0.23 22.10
CA GLY A 203 13.32 -0.22 23.36
C GLY A 203 14.61 0.49 23.81
N ARG A 204 15.02 1.57 23.12
CA ARG A 204 16.28 2.29 23.39
C ARG A 204 16.04 3.70 23.94
N LEU A 205 17.08 4.26 24.56
CA LEU A 205 17.01 5.54 25.27
C LEU A 205 16.42 6.68 24.42
N PHE A 206 16.73 6.74 23.11
CA PHE A 206 16.22 7.79 22.24
C PHE A 206 14.68 7.80 22.20
N SER A 207 14.07 6.72 21.71
CA SER A 207 12.61 6.64 21.54
C SER A 207 11.90 6.68 22.90
N GLN A 208 12.43 5.95 23.89
CA GLN A 208 11.94 6.00 25.27
C GLN A 208 11.88 7.43 25.81
N THR A 209 12.92 8.24 25.56
CA THR A 209 12.95 9.64 26.00
C THR A 209 11.97 10.49 25.19
N VAL A 210 12.09 10.51 23.86
CA VAL A 210 11.41 11.49 23.01
C VAL A 210 9.90 11.26 22.97
N PHE A 211 9.42 10.02 22.94
CA PHE A 211 7.97 9.75 23.05
C PHE A 211 7.40 10.12 24.42
N THR A 212 8.17 9.94 25.51
CA THR A 212 7.74 10.41 26.84
C THR A 212 7.68 11.94 26.90
N LEU A 213 8.62 12.65 26.28
CA LEU A 213 8.56 14.11 26.16
C LEU A 213 7.37 14.57 25.33
N PHE A 214 7.11 13.91 24.20
CA PHE A 214 6.00 14.24 23.30
C PHE A 214 4.63 14.02 23.95
N PHE A 215 4.41 12.90 24.65
CA PHE A 215 3.10 12.55 25.19
C PHE A 215 2.87 13.00 26.64
N ALA A 216 3.90 13.01 27.48
CA ALA A 216 3.79 13.18 28.94
C ALA A 216 4.87 14.10 29.53
N GLY A 217 5.44 15.00 28.72
CA GLY A 217 6.51 15.92 29.14
C GLY A 217 6.10 16.89 30.25
N ARG A 218 4.81 17.25 30.40
CA ARG A 218 4.35 18.11 31.50
C ARG A 218 4.45 17.43 32.87
N ASP A 219 4.13 16.14 32.93
CA ASP A 219 4.12 15.35 34.15
C ASP A 219 5.52 14.83 34.51
N PHE A 220 6.22 14.24 33.53
CA PHE A 220 7.50 13.57 33.79
C PHE A 220 8.73 14.43 33.49
N ALA A 221 8.60 15.52 32.73
CA ALA A 221 9.70 16.44 32.43
C ALA A 221 9.32 17.93 32.63
N PRO A 222 8.69 18.33 33.76
CA PRO A 222 8.16 19.68 33.96
C PRO A 222 9.20 20.82 33.83
N ASN A 223 10.49 20.53 34.01
CA ASN A 223 11.56 21.52 33.85
C ASN A 223 11.93 21.80 32.38
N CYS A 224 11.54 20.93 31.44
CA CYS A 224 11.90 21.05 30.03
C CYS A 224 11.01 22.09 29.33
N ILE A 225 11.43 23.36 29.40
CA ILE A 225 10.70 24.51 28.85
C ILE A 225 11.42 25.11 27.63
N ILE A 226 10.68 25.38 26.56
CA ILE A 226 11.10 26.12 25.36
C ILE A 226 10.04 27.18 25.03
N ASP A 227 10.46 28.41 24.72
CA ASP A 227 9.59 29.55 24.38
C ASP A 227 8.47 29.82 25.41
N GLY A 228 8.71 29.44 26.67
CA GLY A 228 7.78 29.60 27.80
C GLY A 228 6.76 28.47 27.98
N VAL A 229 6.73 27.46 27.09
CA VAL A 229 5.84 26.29 27.16
C VAL A 229 6.63 25.00 27.46
N ASN A 230 5.96 23.94 27.93
CA ASN A 230 6.63 22.66 28.14
C ASN A 230 6.94 21.99 26.79
N ILE A 231 8.00 21.18 26.75
CA ILE A 231 8.43 20.43 25.56
C ILE A 231 7.32 19.53 24.96
N GLN A 232 6.39 19.03 25.78
CA GLN A 232 5.18 18.35 25.31
C GLN A 232 4.34 19.26 24.43
N ASP A 233 3.88 20.39 24.98
CA ASP A 233 3.02 21.34 24.27
C ASP A 233 3.77 21.88 23.04
N TYR A 234 5.07 22.18 23.18
CA TYR A 234 5.92 22.62 22.07
C TYR A 234 5.95 21.62 20.91
N LEU A 235 6.18 20.33 21.15
CA LEU A 235 6.25 19.35 20.07
C LEU A 235 4.86 19.01 19.51
N GLN A 236 3.84 18.89 20.36
CA GLN A 236 2.46 18.61 19.92
C GLN A 236 1.89 19.75 19.07
N ASP A 237 2.04 21.01 19.50
CA ASP A 237 1.51 22.18 18.77
C ASP A 237 2.14 22.35 17.38
N HIS A 238 3.43 22.05 17.22
CA HIS A 238 4.09 22.11 15.92
C HIS A 238 3.67 20.94 15.02
N TYR A 239 3.62 19.71 15.55
CA TYR A 239 3.15 18.53 14.79
C TYR A 239 1.70 18.68 14.30
N ILE A 240 0.79 19.03 15.22
CA ILE A 240 -0.63 19.28 14.92
C ILE A 240 -0.77 20.50 13.98
N GLY A 241 0.05 21.53 14.19
CA GLY A 241 0.13 22.72 13.33
C GLY A 241 0.51 22.38 11.90
N ALA A 242 1.60 21.63 11.68
CA ALA A 242 2.09 21.21 10.38
C ALA A 242 1.07 20.37 9.60
N CYS A 243 0.48 19.35 10.25
CA CYS A 243 -0.60 18.56 9.64
C CYS A 243 -1.82 19.43 9.29
N GLY A 244 -2.15 20.38 10.18
CA GLY A 244 -3.22 21.34 9.95
C GLY A 244 -2.98 22.31 8.79
N VAL A 245 -1.72 22.70 8.51
CA VAL A 245 -1.37 23.56 7.37
C VAL A 245 -1.54 22.82 6.04
N LEU A 246 -1.14 21.54 5.97
CA LEU A 246 -1.46 20.68 4.82
C LEU A 246 -2.98 20.58 4.63
N ALA A 247 -3.74 20.36 5.71
CA ALA A 247 -5.20 20.26 5.66
C ALA A 247 -5.87 21.56 5.18
N ASP A 248 -5.45 22.72 5.68
CA ASP A 248 -5.97 24.04 5.26
C ASP A 248 -5.67 24.28 3.77
N ARG A 249 -4.47 23.94 3.31
CA ARG A 249 -4.06 24.12 1.90
C ARG A 249 -4.86 23.21 0.96
N ILE A 250 -5.17 21.98 1.38
CA ILE A 250 -6.08 21.07 0.66
C ILE A 250 -7.50 21.64 0.57
N ARG A 251 -8.03 22.21 1.67
CA ARG A 251 -9.36 22.87 1.69
C ARG A 251 -9.41 24.08 0.74
N GLU A 252 -8.33 24.84 0.65
CA GLU A 252 -8.23 26.04 -0.19
C GLU A 252 -8.05 25.72 -1.68
N TYR A 253 -7.43 24.58 -2.00
CA TYR A 253 -7.24 24.15 -3.38
C TYR A 253 -8.58 23.83 -4.06
N ASP A 254 -8.85 24.51 -5.19
CA ASP A 254 -10.02 24.31 -6.04
C ASP A 254 -11.36 24.26 -5.25
N ASN A 255 -11.54 25.19 -4.30
CA ASN A 255 -12.68 25.25 -3.40
C ASN A 255 -12.94 23.95 -2.61
N GLY A 256 -11.87 23.21 -2.27
CA GLY A 256 -11.93 21.96 -1.53
C GLY A 256 -12.31 20.75 -2.37
N SER A 257 -12.18 20.79 -3.70
CA SER A 257 -12.67 19.72 -4.59
C SER A 257 -12.03 18.34 -4.35
N LEU A 258 -10.92 18.25 -3.62
CA LEU A 258 -10.32 16.98 -3.19
C LEU A 258 -11.02 16.36 -1.97
N LEU A 259 -11.69 17.14 -1.13
CA LEU A 259 -12.33 16.66 0.11
C LEU A 259 -13.58 15.83 -0.21
N ASP A 260 -13.85 14.82 0.63
CA ASP A 260 -14.92 13.82 0.56
C ASP A 260 -14.98 12.93 -0.71
N ASP A 261 -14.54 13.43 -1.87
CA ASP A 261 -14.45 12.66 -3.12
C ASP A 261 -13.10 11.96 -3.27
N CYS A 262 -11.96 12.65 -3.16
CA CYS A 262 -10.66 11.97 -3.15
C CYS A 262 -10.26 11.61 -1.73
N ILE A 263 -10.09 12.64 -0.89
CA ILE A 263 -9.58 12.54 0.48
C ILE A 263 -10.79 12.37 1.40
N ILE A 264 -11.00 11.15 1.90
CA ILE A 264 -12.16 10.81 2.73
C ILE A 264 -11.90 10.96 4.23
N GLY A 265 -10.64 11.18 4.62
CA GLY A 265 -10.28 11.20 6.03
C GLY A 265 -8.78 11.26 6.33
N TRP A 266 -8.47 11.16 7.61
CA TRP A 266 -7.13 11.35 8.18
C TRP A 266 -6.89 10.34 9.31
N ASP A 267 -5.69 9.78 9.38
CA ASP A 267 -5.16 9.13 10.58
C ASP A 267 -4.47 10.20 11.48
N ASN A 268 -4.19 9.87 12.74
CA ASN A 268 -3.66 10.83 13.71
C ASN A 268 -2.13 10.79 13.89
N MET A 269 -1.52 9.61 13.74
CA MET A 269 -0.08 9.33 13.86
C MET A 269 0.12 7.84 13.63
N ASN A 270 0.99 7.45 12.69
CA ASN A 270 1.32 6.03 12.49
C ASN A 270 1.95 5.41 13.75
N GLU A 271 1.49 4.21 14.13
CA GLU A 271 2.06 3.35 15.19
C GLU A 271 2.63 4.10 16.41
N PRO A 272 1.82 4.88 17.15
CA PRO A 272 2.32 5.70 18.25
C PRO A 272 2.88 4.84 19.39
N PHE A 273 3.94 5.31 20.06
CA PHE A 273 4.65 4.57 21.09
C PHE A 273 4.56 5.25 22.46
N GLU A 274 4.44 4.44 23.51
CA GLU A 274 4.23 4.85 24.90
C GLU A 274 5.45 5.48 25.59
N GLY A 275 6.66 5.31 25.03
CA GLY A 275 7.90 5.76 25.65
C GLY A 275 8.19 5.00 26.95
N LEU A 276 8.31 5.73 28.06
CA LEU A 276 8.48 5.21 29.42
C LEU A 276 7.18 5.26 30.24
N CYS A 277 6.08 5.78 29.70
CA CYS A 277 4.82 5.92 30.43
C CYS A 277 4.32 4.55 30.94
N GLY A 278 4.00 4.45 32.25
CA GLY A 278 3.52 3.22 32.87
C GLY A 278 4.59 2.16 33.19
N TRP A 279 5.90 2.45 33.04
CA TRP A 279 6.96 1.48 33.35
C TRP A 279 7.13 1.23 34.86
N ASP A 280 7.06 -0.05 35.26
CA ASP A 280 7.16 -0.50 36.67
C ASP A 280 8.56 -0.29 37.30
N ASP A 281 9.63 -0.68 36.62
CA ASP A 281 11.02 -0.59 37.13
C ASP A 281 12.04 -0.40 36.00
N LEU A 282 12.66 0.78 35.96
CA LEU A 282 13.72 1.17 35.02
C LEU A 282 14.97 0.28 35.06
N ASN A 283 15.20 -0.51 36.12
CA ASN A 283 16.31 -1.46 36.19
C ASN A 283 16.06 -2.74 35.40
N THR A 284 14.82 -2.99 34.94
CA THR A 284 14.44 -4.21 34.24
C THR A 284 13.92 -3.91 32.83
N ILE A 285 13.89 -4.93 31.97
CA ILE A 285 13.08 -4.90 30.76
C ILE A 285 11.78 -5.64 31.06
N PRO A 286 10.59 -5.06 30.81
CA PRO A 286 9.31 -5.71 31.06
C PRO A 286 9.26 -7.17 30.60
N ALA A 287 8.74 -8.02 31.49
CA ALA A 287 8.60 -9.45 31.27
C ALA A 287 7.42 -9.78 30.35
N ARG A 288 6.35 -8.96 30.38
CA ARG A 288 5.30 -8.97 29.35
C ARG A 288 5.87 -8.34 28.09
N GLN A 289 5.66 -8.99 26.95
CA GLN A 289 6.04 -8.42 25.66
C GLN A 289 5.02 -7.36 25.26
N GLY A 290 5.45 -6.10 25.24
CA GLY A 290 4.72 -4.98 24.64
C GLY A 290 5.08 -4.79 23.16
N SER A 291 4.98 -3.55 22.68
CA SER A 291 5.32 -3.11 21.32
C SER A 291 6.79 -3.35 20.92
N THR A 292 7.71 -3.46 21.89
CA THR A 292 9.16 -3.56 21.64
C THR A 292 9.63 -4.99 21.28
N LEU A 293 10.28 -5.14 20.13
CA LEU A 293 11.01 -6.35 19.72
C LEU A 293 12.33 -6.51 20.49
N LYS A 294 12.62 -7.71 21.01
CA LYS A 294 13.93 -8.05 21.61
C LYS A 294 14.83 -8.78 20.59
N LYS A 295 15.84 -8.10 20.05
CA LYS A 295 16.83 -8.63 19.10
C LYS A 295 18.13 -7.82 19.19
N GLY A 296 19.29 -8.47 19.05
CA GLY A 296 20.59 -7.81 19.21
C GLY A 296 20.83 -7.34 20.66
N PRO A 297 21.63 -6.29 20.87
CA PRO A 297 21.85 -5.70 22.20
C PRO A 297 20.56 -5.06 22.73
N ALA A 298 20.15 -5.43 23.94
CA ALA A 298 18.94 -4.94 24.61
C ALA A 298 19.29 -4.33 25.99
N PRO A 299 19.54 -3.01 26.08
CA PRO A 299 19.74 -2.33 27.35
C PRO A 299 18.45 -2.27 28.17
N THR A 300 18.55 -2.33 29.49
CA THR A 300 17.48 -1.81 30.38
C THR A 300 17.44 -0.28 30.29
N PRO A 301 16.33 0.41 30.65
CA PRO A 301 16.32 1.87 30.69
C PRO A 301 17.46 2.44 31.54
N ALA A 302 17.73 1.85 32.71
CA ALA A 302 18.85 2.22 33.58
C ALA A 302 20.22 2.09 32.90
N GLN A 303 20.43 1.08 32.06
CA GLN A 303 21.64 0.95 31.24
C GLN A 303 21.66 2.01 30.13
N GLY A 304 20.52 2.24 29.47
CA GLY A 304 20.35 3.30 28.46
C GLY A 304 20.73 4.68 29.01
N LEU A 305 20.20 5.07 30.17
CA LEU A 305 20.50 6.33 30.87
C LEU A 305 22.01 6.54 31.08
N ARG A 306 22.72 5.48 31.51
CA ARG A 306 24.18 5.49 31.74
C ARG A 306 24.95 5.58 30.41
N LEU A 307 24.55 4.83 29.39
CA LEU A 307 25.11 4.91 28.03
C LEU A 307 24.95 6.31 27.45
N GLY A 308 23.78 6.94 27.60
CA GLY A 308 23.52 8.31 27.17
C GLY A 308 24.38 9.37 27.89
N MET A 309 24.93 9.06 29.07
CA MET A 309 25.94 9.87 29.77
C MET A 309 27.39 9.42 29.51
N GLY A 310 27.61 8.60 28.48
CA GLY A 310 28.93 8.18 28.03
C GLY A 310 29.59 7.06 28.84
N LYS A 311 28.86 6.44 29.78
CA LYS A 311 29.36 5.34 30.62
C LYS A 311 29.17 3.99 29.91
N ALA A 312 30.23 3.21 29.76
CA ALA A 312 30.15 1.86 29.21
C ALA A 312 29.20 0.95 30.02
N GLN A 313 28.44 0.09 29.34
CA GLN A 313 27.54 -0.88 29.96
C GLN A 313 27.66 -2.25 29.28
N THR A 314 27.60 -3.32 30.07
CA THR A 314 27.40 -4.69 29.58
C THR A 314 25.90 -4.99 29.60
N VAL A 315 25.32 -5.20 28.43
CA VAL A 315 23.87 -5.41 28.23
C VAL A 315 23.59 -6.81 27.72
N ASP A 316 22.35 -7.28 27.85
CA ASP A 316 21.95 -8.57 27.32
C ASP A 316 21.95 -8.56 25.79
N HIS A 317 22.37 -9.67 25.18
CA HIS A 317 22.27 -9.90 23.75
C HIS A 317 21.19 -10.95 23.46
N TRP A 318 20.31 -10.64 22.52
CA TRP A 318 19.16 -11.45 22.13
C TRP A 318 19.23 -11.88 20.66
N THR A 319 18.77 -13.10 20.39
CA THR A 319 18.50 -13.62 19.04
C THR A 319 17.02 -13.89 18.88
N PHE A 320 16.52 -13.83 17.64
CA PHE A 320 15.15 -14.22 17.32
C PHE A 320 15.19 -15.44 16.41
N GLY A 321 14.60 -16.54 16.88
CA GLY A 321 14.52 -17.81 16.15
C GLY A 321 13.09 -18.28 15.91
N MET A 322 12.95 -19.52 15.46
CA MET A 322 11.65 -20.16 15.17
C MET A 322 10.73 -20.27 16.40
N PHE A 323 11.28 -20.16 17.62
CA PHE A 323 10.54 -20.21 18.89
C PHE A 323 10.42 -18.82 19.56
N GLY A 324 10.68 -17.73 18.81
CA GLY A 324 10.64 -16.36 19.31
C GLY A 324 12.00 -15.82 19.78
N PRO A 325 12.00 -14.75 20.62
CA PRO A 325 13.21 -14.13 21.13
C PRO A 325 13.83 -14.96 22.27
N SER A 326 15.15 -15.12 22.24
CA SER A 326 15.94 -15.77 23.29
C SER A 326 17.24 -15.01 23.56
N GLN A 327 17.57 -14.82 24.84
CA GLN A 327 18.88 -14.32 25.25
C GLN A 327 19.96 -15.35 24.87
N ASN A 328 21.03 -14.91 24.22
CA ASN A 328 22.12 -15.77 23.75
C ASN A 328 23.52 -15.31 24.22
N GLY A 329 23.59 -14.29 25.08
CA GLY A 329 24.81 -13.80 25.68
C GLY A 329 24.67 -12.40 26.26
N THR A 330 25.80 -11.70 26.38
CA THR A 330 25.89 -10.28 26.71
C THR A 330 26.88 -9.60 25.77
N VAL A 331 26.81 -8.27 25.67
CA VAL A 331 27.71 -7.44 24.87
C VAL A 331 28.03 -6.16 25.62
N THR A 332 29.28 -5.71 25.56
CA THR A 332 29.69 -4.41 26.15
C THR A 332 29.61 -3.31 25.10
N ILE A 333 28.88 -2.26 25.42
CA ILE A 333 28.78 -1.02 24.64
C ILE A 333 29.60 0.03 25.39
N ASP A 334 30.54 0.69 24.71
CA ASP A 334 31.38 1.74 25.28
C ASP A 334 31.32 3.00 24.41
N PRO A 335 30.60 4.05 24.84
CA PRO A 335 30.53 5.32 24.12
C PRO A 335 31.85 6.11 24.15
N LYS A 336 32.80 5.71 25.00
CA LYS A 336 34.09 6.39 25.25
C LYS A 336 33.92 7.83 25.75
N GLY A 337 32.98 8.04 26.67
CA GLY A 337 32.67 9.34 27.26
C GLY A 337 31.82 10.29 26.40
N ARG A 338 31.51 9.93 25.14
CA ARG A 338 30.57 10.70 24.31
C ARG A 338 29.15 10.56 24.86
N LYS A 339 28.44 11.68 24.99
CA LYS A 339 27.10 11.76 25.57
C LYS A 339 26.05 11.94 24.47
N LEU A 340 24.86 11.39 24.68
CA LEU A 340 23.67 11.66 23.86
C LEU A 340 23.22 13.12 24.01
N TRP A 341 23.50 13.75 25.14
CA TRP A 341 23.04 15.09 25.50
C TRP A 341 24.00 16.14 24.93
N SER A 342 23.46 17.12 24.20
CA SER A 342 24.22 18.28 23.70
C SER A 342 24.80 19.07 24.87
N ASP A 343 26.07 19.47 24.83
CA ASP A 343 26.70 20.28 25.88
C ASP A 343 26.27 21.77 25.82
N GLY A 344 25.47 22.17 24.83
CA GLY A 344 24.82 23.49 24.80
C GLY A 344 25.73 24.69 24.50
N GLU A 345 27.02 24.49 24.22
CA GLU A 345 28.02 25.55 23.99
C GLU A 345 27.63 26.60 22.94
N LYS A 346 26.71 26.25 22.02
CA LYS A 346 26.21 27.13 20.96
C LYS A 346 24.90 27.86 21.31
N GLU A 347 24.18 27.47 22.37
CA GLU A 347 22.91 28.09 22.81
C GLU A 347 23.16 29.26 23.80
N VAL A 348 23.64 30.40 23.29
CA VAL A 348 23.88 31.59 24.13
C VAL A 348 22.57 32.12 24.70
N ASP A 349 22.52 32.35 26.01
CA ASP A 349 21.31 32.74 26.77
C ASP A 349 20.08 31.83 26.53
N GLY A 350 20.34 30.55 26.20
CA GLY A 350 19.32 29.55 25.86
C GLY A 350 18.73 29.69 24.45
N VAL A 351 19.23 30.62 23.63
CA VAL A 351 18.72 30.82 22.26
C VAL A 351 19.44 29.88 21.30
N HIS A 352 18.69 29.00 20.62
CA HIS A 352 19.31 28.08 19.67
C HIS A 352 19.77 28.81 18.40
N PRO A 353 21.05 28.72 18.00
CA PRO A 353 21.66 29.60 17.00
C PRO A 353 21.04 29.50 15.60
N ARG A 354 20.51 28.32 15.23
CA ARG A 354 19.87 28.08 13.92
C ARG A 354 18.36 28.35 13.90
N TRP A 355 17.62 27.80 14.87
CA TRP A 355 16.15 27.81 14.87
C TRP A 355 15.53 28.91 15.74
N GLY A 356 16.31 29.59 16.59
CA GLY A 356 15.90 30.82 17.27
C GLY A 356 14.99 30.66 18.50
N TRP A 357 14.55 29.44 18.83
CA TRP A 357 13.81 29.18 20.08
C TRP A 357 14.66 29.49 21.31
N LYS A 358 13.99 29.78 22.43
CA LYS A 358 14.62 30.07 23.72
C LYS A 358 14.29 29.02 24.77
N ARG A 359 15.30 28.26 25.18
CA ARG A 359 15.24 27.29 26.30
C ARG A 359 15.34 27.99 27.64
N ASP A 360 14.59 27.52 28.65
CA ASP A 360 14.80 27.94 30.05
C ASP A 360 16.01 27.20 30.63
N THR A 361 17.22 27.70 30.38
CA THR A 361 18.47 27.13 30.88
C THR A 361 18.62 27.13 32.40
N THR A 362 17.75 27.85 33.13
CA THR A 362 17.73 27.84 34.59
C THR A 362 17.06 26.58 35.17
N LYS A 363 16.11 26.01 34.42
CA LYS A 363 15.42 24.75 34.77
C LYS A 363 15.96 23.56 33.98
N TRP A 364 16.33 23.77 32.73
CA TRP A 364 16.82 22.77 31.81
C TRP A 364 18.25 23.10 31.32
N PRO A 365 19.27 22.91 32.17
CA PRO A 365 20.65 22.97 31.73
C PRO A 365 20.93 21.85 30.72
N LEU A 366 21.81 22.12 29.75
CA LEU A 366 22.27 21.13 28.77
C LEU A 366 23.48 20.34 29.31
N GLY A 367 23.98 19.37 28.53
CA GLY A 367 25.16 18.55 28.82
C GLY A 367 24.94 17.40 29.82
N THR A 368 23.71 17.22 30.31
CA THR A 368 23.31 16.18 31.28
C THR A 368 21.96 15.56 30.94
N CYS A 369 21.71 14.35 31.46
CA CYS A 369 20.48 13.62 31.21
C CYS A 369 19.27 14.27 31.88
N ILE A 370 18.20 14.54 31.10
CA ILE A 370 16.97 15.17 31.61
C ILE A 370 16.35 14.38 32.78
N TRP A 371 16.42 13.04 32.75
CA TRP A 371 15.90 12.21 33.82
C TRP A 371 16.72 12.30 35.11
N ALA A 372 18.03 12.57 35.02
CA ALA A 372 18.84 12.88 36.19
C ALA A 372 18.49 14.26 36.79
N GLN A 373 18.20 15.25 35.93
CA GLN A 373 17.74 16.58 36.38
C GLN A 373 16.40 16.53 37.13
N HIS A 374 15.56 15.54 36.84
CA HIS A 374 14.31 15.25 37.56
C HIS A 374 14.48 14.27 38.74
N GLY A 375 15.73 13.96 39.12
CA GLY A 375 16.07 13.13 40.27
C GLY A 375 15.80 11.62 40.10
N VAL A 376 15.51 11.14 38.88
CA VAL A 376 15.22 9.72 38.60
C VAL A 376 16.42 8.84 38.93
N TRP A 377 17.63 9.33 38.65
CA TRP A 377 18.89 8.62 38.88
C TRP A 377 20.03 9.58 39.15
N ASP A 378 21.06 9.11 39.84
CA ASP A 378 22.28 9.87 40.11
C ASP A 378 23.38 9.58 39.09
N ILE A 379 23.94 10.64 38.50
CA ILE A 379 24.96 10.54 37.44
C ILE A 379 26.28 10.02 38.00
N GLU A 380 26.67 10.35 39.23
CA GLU A 380 27.98 9.98 39.77
C GLU A 380 28.04 8.48 40.08
N THR A 381 27.19 8.01 41.01
CA THR A 381 27.06 6.61 41.43
C THR A 381 26.45 5.71 40.36
N GLY A 382 25.61 6.27 39.48
CA GLY A 382 24.82 5.50 38.52
C GLY A 382 23.59 4.79 39.13
N TYR A 383 23.23 5.08 40.38
CA TYR A 383 22.08 4.47 41.06
C TYR A 383 20.74 5.05 40.56
N ILE A 384 19.72 4.22 40.43
CA ILE A 384 18.35 4.64 40.08
C ILE A 384 17.61 4.96 41.38
N ASN A 385 17.37 6.24 41.63
CA ASN A 385 16.72 6.73 42.85
C ASN A 385 15.21 6.47 42.86
N ARG A 386 14.58 6.51 41.68
CA ARG A 386 13.12 6.37 41.49
C ARG A 386 12.85 5.36 40.36
N PRO A 387 12.92 4.04 40.63
CA PRO A 387 12.75 3.01 39.60
C PRO A 387 11.37 3.02 38.95
N ASP A 388 10.35 3.47 39.68
CA ASP A 388 8.92 3.53 39.32
C ASP A 388 8.48 4.94 38.89
N TYR A 389 9.42 5.83 38.52
CA TYR A 389 9.15 7.25 38.26
C TYR A 389 7.99 7.51 37.29
N PHE A 390 7.86 6.67 36.26
CA PHE A 390 6.86 6.81 35.20
C PHE A 390 5.59 5.98 35.41
N LYS A 391 5.53 5.20 36.50
CA LYS A 391 4.41 4.31 36.79
C LYS A 391 3.16 5.08 37.24
N TYR A 392 3.33 6.13 38.02
CA TYR A 392 2.23 6.88 38.64
C TYR A 392 2.18 8.32 38.14
N HIS A 393 0.98 8.83 37.88
CA HIS A 393 0.77 10.23 37.51
C HIS A 393 1.13 11.12 38.72
N PRO A 394 2.05 12.10 38.58
CA PRO A 394 2.63 12.82 39.72
C PRO A 394 1.64 13.69 40.50
N LEU A 395 0.55 14.15 39.87
CA LEU A 395 -0.47 14.98 40.53
C LEU A 395 -1.56 14.16 41.25
N THR A 396 -1.92 12.99 40.71
CA THR A 396 -3.07 12.19 41.21
C THR A 396 -2.66 10.95 42.01
N GLY A 397 -1.41 10.49 41.86
CA GLY A 397 -0.89 9.27 42.48
C GLY A 397 -1.51 7.97 41.96
N GLN A 398 -2.31 8.01 40.89
CA GLN A 398 -2.87 6.82 40.24
C GLN A 398 -1.84 6.17 39.30
N GLU A 399 -1.96 4.87 39.05
CA GLU A 399 -1.19 4.21 37.97
C GLU A 399 -1.58 4.81 36.61
N VAL A 400 -0.59 5.02 35.75
CA VAL A 400 -0.76 5.58 34.40
C VAL A 400 -1.43 4.58 33.47
N ASP A 401 -2.46 5.02 32.75
CA ASP A 401 -2.96 4.37 31.53
C ASP A 401 -2.59 5.24 30.31
N PHE A 402 -1.55 4.86 29.57
CA PHE A 402 -1.04 5.68 28.46
C PHE A 402 -2.11 6.05 27.42
N ILE A 403 -3.06 5.15 27.16
CA ILE A 403 -4.12 5.36 26.17
C ILE A 403 -5.07 6.48 26.62
N SER A 404 -5.52 6.43 27.88
CA SER A 404 -6.49 7.37 28.45
C SER A 404 -5.85 8.70 28.85
N ASP A 405 -4.67 8.66 29.48
CA ASP A 405 -4.03 9.82 30.10
C ASP A 405 -3.29 10.71 29.08
N TYR A 406 -2.70 10.13 28.02
CA TYR A 406 -1.78 10.84 27.13
C TYR A 406 -2.08 10.70 25.64
N TRP A 407 -2.40 9.51 25.14
CA TRP A 407 -2.74 9.31 23.73
C TRP A 407 -4.10 9.95 23.38
N LYS A 408 -5.15 9.71 24.18
CA LYS A 408 -6.51 10.23 23.90
C LYS A 408 -6.54 11.77 23.88
N PRO A 409 -5.92 12.52 24.81
CA PRO A 409 -5.88 13.99 24.72
C PRO A 409 -5.19 14.51 23.46
N HIS A 410 -4.05 13.91 23.06
CA HIS A 410 -3.37 14.26 21.80
C HIS A 410 -4.25 13.96 20.58
N PHE A 411 -4.89 12.79 20.54
CA PHE A 411 -5.81 12.38 19.48
C PHE A 411 -6.98 13.36 19.32
N VAL A 412 -7.60 13.77 20.44
CA VAL A 412 -8.69 14.75 20.45
C VAL A 412 -8.22 16.12 19.93
N ALA A 413 -7.06 16.61 20.37
CA ALA A 413 -6.49 17.88 19.91
C ALA A 413 -6.18 17.86 18.40
N TYR A 414 -5.57 16.78 17.90
CA TYR A 414 -5.33 16.57 16.47
C TYR A 414 -6.65 16.55 15.67
N THR A 415 -7.63 15.77 16.12
CA THR A 415 -8.94 15.64 15.46
C THR A 415 -9.66 16.99 15.39
N GLN A 416 -9.66 17.76 16.48
CA GLN A 416 -10.23 19.11 16.51
C GLN A 416 -9.55 20.03 15.49
N ARG A 417 -8.22 19.98 15.35
CA ARG A 417 -7.49 20.79 14.37
C ARG A 417 -7.82 20.41 12.92
N ILE A 418 -7.92 19.13 12.62
CA ILE A 418 -8.27 18.64 11.27
C ILE A 418 -9.71 18.99 10.90
N ARG A 419 -10.67 18.91 11.85
CA ARG A 419 -12.08 19.29 11.63
C ARG A 419 -12.27 20.73 11.16
N LEU A 420 -11.38 21.66 11.52
CA LEU A 420 -11.41 23.05 11.03
C LEU A 420 -11.13 23.17 9.51
N ALA A 421 -10.39 22.20 8.95
CA ALA A 421 -10.04 22.15 7.54
C ALA A 421 -10.94 21.20 6.74
N HIS A 422 -11.24 20.03 7.32
CA HIS A 422 -12.04 18.97 6.71
C HIS A 422 -13.17 18.55 7.68
N PRO A 423 -14.29 19.31 7.74
CA PRO A 423 -15.38 19.06 8.70
C PRO A 423 -16.02 17.67 8.58
N GLU A 424 -16.02 17.09 7.38
CA GLU A 424 -16.64 15.79 7.07
C GLU A 424 -15.69 14.58 7.16
N ALA A 425 -14.42 14.79 7.49
CA ALA A 425 -13.39 13.76 7.57
C ALA A 425 -13.82 12.49 8.33
N ILE A 426 -13.58 11.31 7.77
CA ILE A 426 -13.53 10.08 8.56
C ILE A 426 -12.22 10.11 9.35
N ILE A 427 -12.30 10.03 10.68
CA ILE A 427 -11.12 9.91 11.52
C ILE A 427 -10.75 8.44 11.63
N PHE A 428 -9.55 8.12 11.17
CA PHE A 428 -8.97 6.79 11.28
C PHE A 428 -8.28 6.68 12.64
N VAL A 429 -8.71 5.70 13.44
CA VAL A 429 -8.32 5.57 14.85
C VAL A 429 -7.22 4.53 15.02
N GLN A 430 -5.96 5.00 15.09
CA GLN A 430 -4.77 4.16 15.28
C GLN A 430 -4.17 4.33 16.70
N PRO A 431 -4.60 3.52 17.68
CA PRO A 431 -3.85 3.40 18.94
C PRO A 431 -2.51 2.67 18.68
N PRO A 432 -1.60 2.59 19.67
CA PRO A 432 -0.36 1.82 19.56
C PRO A 432 -0.57 0.39 19.06
N VAL A 433 0.43 -0.21 18.44
CA VAL A 433 0.31 -1.53 17.78
C VAL A 433 -0.24 -2.59 18.75
N PHE A 434 -1.36 -3.21 18.37
CA PHE A 434 -2.13 -4.14 19.19
C PHE A 434 -2.66 -3.61 20.53
N ALA A 435 -2.61 -2.31 20.83
CA ALA A 435 -3.40 -1.73 21.91
C ALA A 435 -4.91 -1.86 21.60
N LYS A 436 -5.76 -1.54 22.56
CA LYS A 436 -7.20 -1.32 22.31
C LYS A 436 -7.43 0.19 22.19
N PRO A 437 -8.34 0.65 21.32
CA PRO A 437 -8.75 2.04 21.33
C PRO A 437 -9.45 2.38 22.66
N PRO A 438 -9.42 3.64 23.11
CA PRO A 438 -10.23 4.09 24.24
C PRO A 438 -11.70 4.20 23.85
N LYS A 439 -12.56 4.39 24.85
CA LYS A 439 -13.93 4.87 24.64
C LYS A 439 -13.93 6.40 24.51
N PHE A 440 -14.82 6.89 23.65
CA PHE A 440 -15.22 8.29 23.59
C PHE A 440 -16.64 8.38 24.16
N GLU A 441 -16.86 9.30 25.08
CA GLU A 441 -18.14 9.48 25.78
C GLU A 441 -18.89 10.68 25.19
N GLU A 442 -20.20 10.83 25.43
CA GLU A 442 -21.01 11.92 24.84
C GLU A 442 -20.44 13.33 25.13
N GLY A 443 -19.67 13.50 26.21
CA GLY A 443 -19.00 14.76 26.56
C GLY A 443 -17.66 15.01 25.85
N ASP A 444 -17.06 14.01 25.21
CA ASP A 444 -15.77 14.11 24.50
C ASP A 444 -15.71 13.40 23.13
N ASP A 445 -16.87 13.08 22.54
CA ASP A 445 -16.99 12.47 21.22
C ASP A 445 -16.53 13.42 20.09
N CYS A 446 -15.25 13.32 19.73
CA CYS A 446 -14.66 13.94 18.55
C CYS A 446 -14.85 13.11 17.27
N LEU A 447 -15.41 11.90 17.35
CA LEU A 447 -15.66 11.02 16.21
C LEU A 447 -16.90 11.48 15.43
N GLN A 448 -17.94 11.95 16.12
CA GLN A 448 -19.12 12.61 15.53
C GLN A 448 -19.82 11.78 14.43
N GLY A 449 -19.88 10.45 14.58
CA GLY A 449 -20.45 9.56 13.56
C GLY A 449 -19.60 9.43 12.28
N ARG A 450 -18.31 9.81 12.32
CA ARG A 450 -17.36 9.84 11.20
C ARG A 450 -16.03 9.19 11.59
N CYS A 451 -16.03 7.88 11.81
CA CYS A 451 -14.87 7.15 12.32
C CYS A 451 -14.68 5.79 11.63
N ALA A 452 -13.42 5.36 11.54
CA ALA A 452 -13.03 3.99 11.20
C ALA A 452 -11.87 3.54 12.09
N TYR A 453 -11.86 2.27 12.52
CA TYR A 453 -10.73 1.70 13.25
C TYR A 453 -9.63 1.28 12.26
N SER A 454 -8.38 1.73 12.45
CA SER A 454 -7.27 1.59 11.47
C SER A 454 -6.09 0.71 11.92
N ALA A 455 -6.33 -0.29 12.78
CA ALA A 455 -5.28 -1.16 13.31
C ALA A 455 -4.41 -1.86 12.24
N HIS A 456 -3.15 -2.13 12.57
CA HIS A 456 -2.18 -2.82 11.72
C HIS A 456 -2.11 -4.33 12.00
N TYR A 457 -1.72 -5.11 11.00
CA TYR A 457 -1.51 -6.56 11.16
C TYR A 457 -0.42 -7.14 10.26
N TYR A 458 0.61 -7.71 10.88
CA TYR A 458 1.62 -8.53 10.20
C TYR A 458 1.71 -9.93 10.83
N ASP A 459 2.00 -10.94 10.00
CA ASP A 459 2.44 -12.24 10.47
C ASP A 459 3.87 -12.12 11.04
N GLY A 460 3.97 -11.86 12.34
CA GLY A 460 5.23 -11.59 13.02
C GLY A 460 6.28 -12.69 12.89
N LEU A 461 5.89 -13.97 12.79
CA LEU A 461 6.86 -15.05 12.56
C LEU A 461 7.47 -14.95 11.18
N THR A 462 6.64 -14.80 10.13
CA THR A 462 7.12 -14.67 8.75
C THR A 462 7.89 -13.37 8.54
N LEU A 463 7.45 -12.25 9.13
CA LEU A 463 8.11 -10.94 9.03
C LEU A 463 9.52 -10.95 9.63
N VAL A 464 9.67 -11.44 10.88
CA VAL A 464 10.97 -11.38 11.59
C VAL A 464 11.94 -12.48 11.13
N THR A 465 11.44 -13.64 10.71
CA THR A 465 12.30 -14.74 10.21
C THR A 465 12.58 -14.68 8.71
N ARG A 466 11.81 -13.88 7.95
CA ARG A 466 11.86 -13.81 6.46
C ARG A 466 11.71 -15.20 5.83
N HIS A 467 10.83 -16.02 6.40
CA HIS A 467 10.58 -17.41 5.97
C HIS A 467 9.10 -17.80 6.17
N TRP A 468 8.46 -18.30 5.10
CA TRP A 468 7.10 -18.85 5.19
C TRP A 468 7.13 -20.29 5.74
N ASN A 469 6.77 -20.43 7.00
CA ASN A 469 6.84 -21.69 7.74
C ASN A 469 5.62 -22.61 7.50
N TRP A 470 5.80 -23.92 7.76
CA TRP A 470 4.71 -24.92 7.77
C TRP A 470 3.94 -24.98 9.10
N PHE A 471 4.37 -24.18 10.07
CA PHE A 471 3.74 -23.92 11.36
C PHE A 471 3.74 -22.39 11.61
N ASN A 472 2.92 -21.91 12.54
CA ASN A 472 2.92 -20.51 12.99
C ASN A 472 2.38 -20.43 14.44
N ALA A 473 2.17 -19.23 14.99
CA ALA A 473 1.55 -19.00 16.29
C ALA A 473 0.43 -17.94 16.21
N ASP A 474 -0.57 -18.08 17.07
CA ASP A 474 -1.56 -17.03 17.36
C ASP A 474 -0.92 -15.97 18.28
N ALA A 475 -0.10 -15.11 17.68
CA ALA A 475 0.71 -14.12 18.39
C ALA A 475 -0.17 -13.07 19.10
N LEU A 476 -1.20 -12.56 18.42
CA LEU A 476 -2.14 -11.60 19.03
C LEU A 476 -2.95 -12.27 20.16
N GLY A 477 -3.40 -13.52 19.98
CA GLY A 477 -4.04 -14.27 21.05
C GLY A 477 -3.13 -14.47 22.26
N LEU A 478 -1.84 -14.73 22.05
CA LEU A 478 -0.86 -14.82 23.14
C LEU A 478 -0.68 -13.48 23.86
N LEU A 479 -0.54 -12.37 23.14
CA LEU A 479 -0.46 -11.01 23.70
C LEU A 479 -1.73 -10.63 24.47
N ARG A 480 -2.91 -11.03 23.97
CA ARG A 480 -4.23 -10.83 24.59
C ARG A 480 -4.55 -11.84 25.71
N GLY A 481 -3.62 -12.72 26.11
CA GLY A 481 -3.82 -13.67 27.21
C GLY A 481 -4.82 -14.81 26.93
N LYS A 482 -5.14 -15.09 25.66
CA LYS A 482 -6.08 -16.15 25.22
C LYS A 482 -5.64 -17.56 25.63
N TYR A 483 -4.37 -17.75 25.98
CA TYR A 483 -3.75 -19.04 26.23
C TYR A 483 -3.08 -19.10 27.61
N SER A 484 -3.25 -20.22 28.31
CA SER A 484 -2.58 -20.47 29.60
C SER A 484 -1.11 -20.88 29.44
N SER A 485 -0.67 -21.20 28.21
CA SER A 485 0.71 -21.54 27.88
C SER A 485 1.01 -21.18 26.42
N PRO A 486 2.20 -20.63 26.08
CA PRO A 486 2.58 -20.29 24.71
C PRO A 486 2.46 -21.46 23.71
N LEU A 487 2.64 -22.71 24.17
CA LEU A 487 2.51 -23.89 23.30
C LEU A 487 1.11 -24.06 22.69
N GLN A 488 0.05 -23.57 23.36
CA GLN A 488 -1.33 -23.62 22.87
C GLN A 488 -1.59 -22.63 21.72
N ALA A 489 -0.75 -21.59 21.58
CA ALA A 489 -0.82 -20.65 20.47
C ALA A 489 -0.32 -21.27 19.15
N GLY A 490 0.47 -22.36 19.20
CA GLY A 490 1.05 -23.01 18.02
C GLY A 490 0.01 -23.58 17.05
N LYS A 491 0.22 -23.36 15.75
CA LYS A 491 -0.64 -23.80 14.64
C LYS A 491 0.21 -24.58 13.64
N VAL A 492 -0.27 -25.73 13.17
CA VAL A 492 0.49 -26.61 12.28
C VAL A 492 -0.30 -26.89 11.01
N GLY A 493 0.34 -26.72 9.85
CA GLY A 493 -0.27 -26.88 8.53
C GLY A 493 -1.02 -25.64 8.05
N SER A 494 -1.05 -25.44 6.72
CA SER A 494 -1.57 -24.23 6.08
C SER A 494 -3.02 -23.90 6.45
N GLY A 495 -3.89 -24.91 6.62
CA GLY A 495 -5.27 -24.71 7.03
C GLY A 495 -5.41 -24.10 8.43
N ALA A 496 -4.62 -24.60 9.40
CA ALA A 496 -4.63 -24.09 10.77
C ALA A 496 -4.01 -22.69 10.86
N ILE A 497 -2.93 -22.43 10.10
CA ILE A 497 -2.30 -21.11 10.02
C ILE A 497 -3.30 -20.09 9.47
N ARG A 498 -3.91 -20.35 8.30
CA ARG A 498 -4.89 -19.43 7.69
C ARG A 498 -6.09 -19.15 8.59
N LYS A 499 -6.63 -20.17 9.25
CA LYS A 499 -7.70 -19.99 10.24
C LYS A 499 -7.25 -19.11 11.40
N SER A 500 -6.01 -19.28 11.88
CA SER A 500 -5.45 -18.46 12.95
C SER A 500 -5.20 -17.01 12.54
N LEU A 501 -4.80 -16.74 11.29
CA LEU A 501 -4.68 -15.35 10.79
C LEU A 501 -6.07 -14.70 10.72
N GLN A 502 -7.09 -15.43 10.21
CA GLN A 502 -8.47 -14.96 10.16
C GLN A 502 -9.07 -14.71 11.56
N GLU A 503 -8.81 -15.59 12.54
CA GLU A 503 -9.24 -15.40 13.94
C GLU A 503 -8.57 -14.19 14.60
N GLN A 504 -7.29 -13.91 14.30
CA GLN A 504 -6.59 -12.73 14.82
C GLN A 504 -7.11 -11.43 14.21
N LEU A 505 -7.38 -11.43 12.91
CA LEU A 505 -7.97 -10.28 12.22
C LEU A 505 -9.41 -10.02 12.67
N ALA A 506 -10.21 -11.06 12.94
CA ALA A 506 -11.52 -10.93 13.56
C ALA A 506 -11.45 -10.35 14.99
N LEU A 507 -10.41 -10.73 15.76
CA LEU A 507 -10.19 -10.17 17.10
C LEU A 507 -9.85 -8.68 17.04
N LEU A 508 -9.02 -8.24 16.08
CA LEU A 508 -8.80 -6.81 15.84
C LEU A 508 -10.09 -6.11 15.39
N GLN A 509 -10.87 -6.71 14.48
CA GLN A 509 -12.16 -6.15 14.06
C GLN A 509 -13.10 -5.90 15.25
N SER A 510 -13.15 -6.82 16.22
CA SER A 510 -13.98 -6.66 17.44
C SER A 510 -13.48 -5.60 18.42
N ASP A 511 -12.24 -5.10 18.29
CA ASP A 511 -11.78 -3.96 19.09
C ASP A 511 -12.46 -2.64 18.65
N ALA A 512 -13.05 -2.58 17.43
CA ALA A 512 -13.85 -1.44 16.97
C ALA A 512 -15.17 -1.25 17.77
N ASP A 513 -15.74 -2.32 18.33
CA ASP A 513 -16.96 -2.27 19.16
C ASP A 513 -16.79 -1.37 20.42
N ILE A 514 -15.54 -1.07 20.79
CA ILE A 514 -15.20 -0.14 21.88
C ILE A 514 -15.48 1.32 21.47
N LEU A 515 -15.26 1.65 20.20
CA LEU A 515 -15.53 2.96 19.59
C LEU A 515 -17.01 3.12 19.24
N GLY A 516 -17.68 2.03 18.86
CA GLY A 516 -19.07 2.00 18.40
C GLY A 516 -19.23 1.19 17.11
N PRO A 517 -20.37 1.30 16.41
CA PRO A 517 -20.65 0.54 15.18
C PRO A 517 -19.92 1.10 13.95
N TYR A 518 -18.59 1.29 14.06
CA TYR A 518 -17.74 1.89 13.03
C TYR A 518 -17.01 0.81 12.20
N PRO A 519 -16.77 1.06 10.90
CA PRO A 519 -16.01 0.14 10.06
C PRO A 519 -14.56 -0.01 10.51
N THR A 520 -13.98 -1.18 10.19
CA THR A 520 -12.54 -1.45 10.38
C THR A 520 -11.83 -1.52 9.03
N ILE A 521 -10.67 -0.88 8.95
CA ILE A 521 -9.65 -1.07 7.92
C ILE A 521 -8.37 -1.56 8.58
N ILE A 522 -7.70 -2.52 7.94
CA ILE A 522 -6.34 -2.88 8.33
C ILE A 522 -5.38 -1.91 7.62
N GLY A 523 -4.86 -0.92 8.36
CA GLY A 523 -4.05 0.18 7.80
C GLY A 523 -2.79 -0.30 7.09
N GLU A 524 -2.16 -1.34 7.65
CA GLU A 524 -1.05 -2.06 7.06
C GLU A 524 -1.19 -3.57 7.21
N ILE A 525 -0.99 -4.27 6.10
CA ILE A 525 -0.84 -5.72 6.03
C ILE A 525 0.14 -6.07 4.90
N GLY A 526 1.04 -7.03 5.11
CA GLY A 526 2.08 -7.33 4.12
C GLY A 526 2.87 -8.61 4.38
N THR A 527 3.91 -8.81 3.58
CA THR A 527 4.87 -9.91 3.74
C THR A 527 6.24 -9.49 3.17
N PRO A 528 7.38 -9.91 3.76
CA PRO A 528 8.69 -9.60 3.20
C PRO A 528 8.92 -10.36 1.88
N PHE A 529 9.49 -9.69 0.88
CA PHE A 529 9.81 -10.28 -0.43
C PHE A 529 11.19 -10.92 -0.49
N ASP A 530 12.12 -10.52 0.38
CA ASP A 530 13.51 -10.98 0.43
C ASP A 530 13.71 -12.36 1.10
N MET A 531 12.65 -13.17 1.18
CA MET A 531 12.62 -14.47 1.86
C MET A 531 13.73 -15.43 1.43
N ASP A 532 14.03 -16.37 2.34
CA ASP A 532 14.97 -17.47 2.11
C ASP A 532 16.38 -17.00 1.68
N GLY A 533 16.81 -15.83 2.16
CA GLY A 533 18.09 -15.22 1.78
C GLY A 533 18.09 -14.66 0.37
N LYS A 534 17.01 -13.96 -0.03
CA LYS A 534 16.84 -13.39 -1.38
C LYS A 534 16.82 -14.44 -2.49
N LYS A 535 16.23 -15.61 -2.18
CA LYS A 535 16.10 -16.76 -3.10
C LYS A 535 15.38 -16.40 -4.39
N SER A 536 14.32 -15.61 -4.30
CA SER A 536 13.53 -15.14 -5.45
C SER A 536 14.29 -14.15 -6.34
N TYR A 537 15.38 -13.54 -5.84
CA TYR A 537 16.27 -12.67 -6.63
C TYR A 537 17.37 -13.47 -7.32
N GLY A 538 17.48 -14.78 -7.02
CA GLY A 538 18.47 -15.70 -7.58
C GLY A 538 19.81 -15.71 -6.83
N TRP A 539 19.89 -15.08 -5.66
CA TRP A 539 21.12 -14.96 -4.89
C TRP A 539 21.54 -16.29 -4.23
N THR A 540 20.59 -17.19 -4.00
CA THR A 540 20.82 -18.58 -3.56
C THR A 540 20.69 -19.57 -4.72
N ASP A 541 21.01 -20.85 -4.46
CA ASP A 541 20.70 -21.97 -5.36
C ASP A 541 21.22 -21.82 -6.81
N LYS A 542 22.30 -21.04 -7.02
CA LYS A 542 22.87 -20.70 -8.34
C LYS A 542 21.84 -20.08 -9.30
N GLY A 543 21.01 -19.15 -8.83
CA GLY A 543 20.03 -18.45 -9.68
C GLY A 543 18.80 -19.25 -10.10
N LYS A 544 18.70 -20.53 -9.70
CA LYS A 544 17.62 -21.46 -10.11
C LYS A 544 16.21 -20.91 -9.89
N PHE A 545 16.02 -20.10 -8.86
CA PHE A 545 14.73 -19.57 -8.41
C PHE A 545 14.56 -18.06 -8.68
N LYS A 546 15.38 -17.44 -9.56
CA LYS A 546 15.17 -16.03 -9.95
C LYS A 546 13.76 -15.82 -10.54
N GLY A 547 13.03 -14.84 -10.00
CA GLY A 547 11.64 -14.52 -10.29
C GLY A 547 10.60 -15.43 -9.62
N ASP A 548 10.99 -16.33 -8.73
CA ASP A 548 10.08 -17.31 -8.10
C ASP A 548 9.55 -16.82 -6.75
N TYR A 549 8.44 -16.07 -6.79
CA TYR A 549 7.78 -15.51 -5.59
C TYR A 549 6.75 -16.45 -4.92
N ARG A 550 6.86 -17.77 -5.09
CA ARG A 550 5.83 -18.73 -4.61
C ARG A 550 5.70 -18.86 -3.10
N ASN A 551 6.66 -18.42 -2.29
CA ASN A 551 6.54 -18.44 -0.82
C ASN A 551 5.86 -17.16 -0.31
N GLN A 552 6.29 -16.03 -0.86
CA GLN A 552 5.68 -14.70 -0.70
C GLN A 552 4.21 -14.72 -1.13
N GLU A 553 3.89 -15.32 -2.28
CA GLU A 553 2.51 -15.48 -2.77
C GLU A 553 1.63 -16.27 -1.78
N LYS A 554 2.17 -17.31 -1.11
CA LYS A 554 1.42 -18.05 -0.08
C LYS A 554 1.23 -17.25 1.20
N ALA A 555 2.26 -16.55 1.65
CA ALA A 555 2.24 -15.77 2.88
C ALA A 555 1.27 -14.59 2.74
N LEU A 556 1.39 -13.81 1.67
CA LEU A 556 0.49 -12.70 1.37
C LEU A 556 -0.95 -13.20 1.14
N ASP A 557 -1.16 -14.27 0.36
CA ASP A 557 -2.51 -14.85 0.19
C ASP A 557 -3.09 -15.35 1.52
N ALA A 558 -2.29 -15.94 2.42
CA ALA A 558 -2.76 -16.37 3.74
C ALA A 558 -3.23 -15.19 4.60
N SER A 559 -2.48 -14.08 4.60
CA SER A 559 -2.84 -12.84 5.32
C SER A 559 -4.08 -12.18 4.72
N LEU A 560 -4.13 -11.96 3.41
CA LEU A 560 -5.26 -11.29 2.75
C LEU A 560 -6.55 -12.13 2.78
N ASN A 561 -6.47 -13.47 2.75
CA ASN A 561 -7.64 -14.32 2.99
C ASN A 561 -8.17 -14.21 4.44
N GLY A 562 -7.33 -13.81 5.39
CA GLY A 562 -7.78 -13.51 6.76
C GLY A 562 -8.65 -12.25 6.86
N CYS A 563 -8.57 -11.35 5.87
CA CYS A 563 -9.48 -10.21 5.71
C CYS A 563 -10.72 -10.53 4.87
N ASP A 564 -10.75 -11.71 4.25
CA ASP A 564 -11.91 -12.26 3.54
C ASP A 564 -12.69 -13.22 4.48
N GLY A 565 -13.58 -14.03 3.92
CA GLY A 565 -14.53 -14.89 4.62
C GLY A 565 -15.66 -14.08 5.25
N SER A 566 -15.99 -14.41 6.49
CA SER A 566 -16.98 -13.70 7.31
C SER A 566 -16.47 -12.38 7.90
N ASN A 567 -15.17 -12.10 7.84
CA ASN A 567 -14.60 -10.88 8.40
C ASN A 567 -14.98 -9.66 7.53
N GLY A 568 -14.96 -9.81 6.20
CA GLY A 568 -15.33 -8.74 5.26
C GLY A 568 -14.56 -7.43 5.44
N LEU A 569 -13.38 -7.49 6.08
CA LEU A 569 -12.58 -6.34 6.49
C LEU A 569 -12.19 -5.46 5.31
N ASN A 570 -11.76 -4.24 5.56
CA ASN A 570 -11.05 -3.39 4.59
C ASN A 570 -9.54 -3.54 4.79
N TYR A 571 -8.69 -3.25 3.80
CA TYR A 571 -7.23 -3.18 4.02
C TYR A 571 -6.49 -2.25 3.07
N THR A 572 -5.32 -1.80 3.51
CA THR A 572 -4.26 -1.22 2.68
C THR A 572 -2.98 -2.03 2.85
N ILE A 573 -2.45 -2.56 1.74
CA ILE A 573 -1.23 -3.39 1.75
C ILE A 573 0.00 -2.49 1.95
N TRP A 574 0.96 -2.90 2.77
CA TRP A 574 2.28 -2.28 2.80
C TRP A 574 3.22 -3.06 1.86
N THR A 575 3.79 -2.47 0.79
CA THR A 575 3.66 -1.07 0.30
C THR A 575 3.75 -0.99 -1.23
N PHE A 576 3.85 0.20 -1.83
CA PHE A 576 4.21 0.40 -3.24
C PHE A 576 5.28 1.48 -3.40
N CYS A 577 6.54 1.08 -3.53
CA CYS A 577 7.67 1.97 -3.84
C CYS A 577 7.94 1.97 -5.36
N PRO A 578 7.81 3.12 -6.05
CA PRO A 578 7.90 3.20 -7.52
C PRO A 578 9.32 3.40 -8.07
N ASP A 579 10.22 4.00 -7.28
CA ASP A 579 11.51 4.56 -7.70
C ASP A 579 12.69 3.98 -6.90
N ASP A 580 12.62 4.02 -5.57
CA ASP A 580 13.74 3.67 -4.67
C ASP A 580 14.02 2.17 -4.54
N HIS A 581 13.12 1.31 -5.03
CA HIS A 581 13.19 -0.11 -4.74
C HIS A 581 14.33 -0.82 -5.48
N SER A 582 15.11 -1.66 -4.79
CA SER A 582 16.06 -2.59 -5.42
C SER A 582 16.15 -3.92 -4.69
N HIS A 583 16.55 -4.99 -5.37
CA HIS A 583 16.86 -6.29 -4.75
C HIS A 583 18.02 -6.20 -3.74
N GLN A 584 18.85 -5.15 -3.82
CA GLN A 584 19.92 -4.91 -2.85
C GLN A 584 19.41 -4.30 -1.55
N TRP A 585 18.73 -3.15 -1.63
CA TRP A 585 18.35 -2.34 -0.47
C TRP A 585 16.88 -2.47 -0.06
N GLY A 586 16.11 -3.29 -0.77
CA GLY A 586 14.67 -3.44 -0.58
C GLY A 586 13.95 -2.14 -0.95
N ASP A 587 13.02 -1.70 -0.10
CA ASP A 587 12.21 -0.49 -0.26
C ASP A 587 12.99 0.83 -0.11
N GLY A 588 14.32 0.79 -0.03
CA GLY A 588 15.20 1.95 0.24
C GLY A 588 15.29 2.32 1.74
N TRP A 589 14.43 1.73 2.57
CA TRP A 589 14.34 1.99 4.01
C TRP A 589 14.74 0.78 4.86
N ASN A 590 15.70 0.94 5.78
CA ASN A 590 16.03 0.01 6.88
C ASN A 590 16.17 -1.50 6.52
N MET A 591 16.55 -1.82 5.28
CA MET A 591 16.56 -3.18 4.73
C MET A 591 15.18 -3.87 4.77
N GLU A 592 14.09 -3.10 4.85
CA GLU A 592 12.71 -3.52 4.60
C GLU A 592 12.51 -3.82 3.12
N ASP A 593 11.67 -4.80 2.79
CA ASP A 593 11.43 -5.22 1.40
C ASP A 593 10.01 -5.80 1.30
N LEU A 594 9.00 -4.93 1.25
CA LEU A 594 7.57 -5.25 1.25
C LEU A 594 6.82 -4.68 0.03
N SER A 595 7.46 -3.86 -0.81
CA SER A 595 6.78 -3.26 -1.97
C SER A 595 6.20 -4.31 -2.94
N LEU A 596 5.00 -4.06 -3.46
CA LEU A 596 4.34 -4.94 -4.43
C LEU A 596 4.97 -4.93 -5.84
N TRP A 597 5.90 -3.99 -6.08
CA TRP A 597 6.56 -3.78 -7.37
C TRP A 597 8.05 -3.55 -7.19
N SER A 598 8.86 -3.85 -8.20
CA SER A 598 10.29 -3.59 -8.22
C SER A 598 10.76 -3.27 -9.66
N PRO A 599 11.62 -2.25 -9.86
CA PRO A 599 12.25 -2.01 -11.16
C PRO A 599 13.20 -3.17 -11.55
N ASP A 600 13.85 -3.83 -10.57
CA ASP A 600 14.71 -5.01 -10.82
C ASP A 600 13.94 -6.27 -11.29
N ASP A 601 12.60 -6.25 -11.19
CA ASP A 601 11.72 -7.29 -11.74
C ASP A 601 11.09 -6.89 -13.09
N VAL A 602 11.44 -5.73 -13.64
CA VAL A 602 10.98 -5.30 -14.96
C VAL A 602 11.76 -6.02 -16.06
N TRP A 603 11.05 -6.64 -16.99
CA TRP A 603 11.65 -7.24 -18.18
C TRP A 603 11.62 -6.28 -19.38
N ASN A 604 12.77 -6.15 -20.04
CA ASN A 604 12.98 -5.33 -21.24
C ASN A 604 13.17 -6.24 -22.46
N ASP A 605 12.18 -6.28 -23.37
CA ASP A 605 12.20 -7.13 -24.59
C ASP A 605 13.44 -6.92 -25.49
N VAL A 606 14.14 -5.79 -25.35
CA VAL A 606 15.30 -5.38 -26.17
C VAL A 606 16.64 -5.74 -25.53
N GLU A 607 16.73 -5.84 -24.20
CA GLU A 607 17.99 -6.12 -23.50
C GLU A 607 18.24 -7.61 -23.32
N ASP A 608 17.17 -8.40 -23.13
CA ASP A 608 17.27 -9.86 -23.07
C ASP A 608 17.71 -10.51 -24.39
N GLU A 609 17.47 -9.88 -25.55
CA GLU A 609 18.10 -10.34 -26.80
C GLU A 609 19.62 -10.10 -26.78
N LYS A 610 20.11 -8.98 -26.24
CA LYS A 610 21.56 -8.72 -26.17
C LYS A 610 22.28 -9.58 -25.14
N SER A 611 21.65 -9.88 -23.99
CA SER A 611 22.22 -10.76 -22.97
C SER A 611 22.27 -12.22 -23.44
N SER A 612 21.19 -12.70 -24.07
CA SER A 612 21.11 -14.08 -24.59
C SER A 612 21.94 -14.32 -25.86
N LEU A 613 22.20 -13.29 -26.67
CA LEU A 613 23.20 -13.36 -27.74
C LEU A 613 24.61 -13.47 -27.17
N LYS A 614 25.00 -12.59 -26.22
CA LYS A 614 26.32 -12.67 -25.56
C LYS A 614 26.59 -13.99 -24.86
N GLN A 615 25.59 -14.59 -24.19
CA GLN A 615 25.75 -15.92 -23.59
C GLN A 615 25.96 -17.02 -24.64
N ARG A 616 25.32 -16.94 -25.81
CA ARG A 616 25.53 -17.92 -26.89
C ARG A 616 26.89 -17.78 -27.56
N ASP A 617 27.39 -16.55 -27.69
CA ASP A 617 28.72 -16.30 -28.24
C ASP A 617 29.82 -16.76 -27.26
N GLN A 618 29.57 -16.70 -25.93
CA GLN A 618 30.49 -17.23 -24.92
C GLN A 618 30.43 -18.77 -24.79
N GLU A 619 29.25 -19.39 -24.84
CA GLU A 619 29.10 -20.86 -24.83
C GLU A 619 29.66 -21.53 -26.11
N ALA A 620 30.01 -20.77 -27.15
CA ALA A 620 30.61 -21.26 -28.39
C ALA A 620 32.15 -21.27 -28.41
N ASP A 621 32.81 -20.54 -27.49
CA ASP A 621 34.28 -20.40 -27.45
C ASP A 621 34.97 -21.28 -26.38
N ASP A 622 34.21 -21.82 -25.42
CA ASP A 622 34.73 -22.61 -24.29
C ASP A 622 35.10 -24.09 -24.63
N ASP A 623 34.95 -24.53 -25.88
CA ASP A 623 35.14 -25.93 -26.29
C ASP A 623 36.56 -26.24 -26.82
N VAL A 624 37.58 -25.43 -26.45
CA VAL A 624 39.00 -25.72 -26.74
C VAL A 624 39.93 -25.38 -25.55
N TYR A 625 40.72 -26.40 -25.12
CA TYR A 625 41.77 -26.41 -24.09
C TYR A 625 41.37 -26.61 -22.60
N ASN A 626 41.34 -27.90 -22.25
CA ASN A 626 41.47 -28.41 -20.89
C ASN A 626 42.96 -28.42 -20.43
N ILE A 627 43.27 -27.97 -19.21
CA ILE A 627 44.35 -28.47 -18.30
C ILE A 627 44.12 -27.88 -16.88
N PRO A 628 44.28 -28.65 -15.78
CA PRO A 628 43.83 -28.22 -14.45
C PRO A 628 44.96 -27.79 -13.48
N GLN A 629 44.67 -26.86 -12.56
CA GLN A 629 45.43 -26.73 -11.30
C GLN A 629 44.60 -26.16 -10.13
N ARG A 630 45.08 -26.37 -8.90
CA ARG A 630 44.35 -26.26 -7.63
C ARG A 630 44.66 -24.98 -6.83
N GLU A 631 43.72 -24.66 -5.92
CA GLU A 631 43.92 -24.07 -4.57
C GLU A 631 44.78 -22.79 -4.40
N ALA A 632 44.14 -21.67 -4.02
CA ALA A 632 44.36 -21.00 -2.72
C ALA A 632 43.58 -19.65 -2.61
N MET A 633 43.34 -19.19 -1.37
CA MET A 633 42.59 -17.97 -1.03
C MET A 633 43.50 -16.74 -0.84
N HIS A 634 42.84 -15.56 -0.76
CA HIS A 634 43.27 -14.26 -0.19
C HIS A 634 43.76 -13.12 -1.11
N SER A 635 42.87 -12.12 -1.20
CA SER A 635 43.07 -10.66 -1.06
C SER A 635 44.44 -10.02 -1.32
N ARG A 636 44.47 -9.03 -2.23
CA ARG A 636 44.81 -7.61 -1.89
C ARG A 636 44.54 -6.64 -3.04
N ALA A 637 44.51 -5.33 -2.71
CA ALA A 637 44.15 -4.24 -3.61
C ALA A 637 45.36 -3.43 -4.14
N GLY A 638 45.16 -2.78 -5.30
CA GLY A 638 45.68 -1.43 -5.64
C GLY A 638 47.12 -1.28 -6.17
N LEU A 639 47.25 -0.69 -7.37
CA LEU A 639 48.36 0.19 -7.86
C LEU A 639 47.95 0.69 -9.28
N LEU A 640 47.68 1.98 -9.51
CA LEU A 640 48.60 3.10 -9.85
C LEU A 640 49.07 3.16 -11.32
N ILE A 641 48.84 4.31 -11.98
CA ILE A 641 49.55 4.78 -13.20
C ILE A 641 50.01 6.24 -12.98
N LYS A 642 51.14 6.60 -13.61
CA LYS A 642 52.05 7.72 -13.28
C LYS A 642 51.66 9.12 -13.80
N GLN A 643 52.21 10.13 -13.12
CA GLN A 643 52.48 11.51 -13.61
C GLN A 643 53.73 11.59 -14.53
N PRO A 644 54.02 12.80 -15.06
CA PRO A 644 55.37 13.36 -14.96
C PRO A 644 55.43 14.80 -14.37
N ASP A 645 56.55 15.12 -13.70
CA ASP A 645 56.83 16.37 -12.96
C ASP A 645 57.40 17.54 -13.80
N ILE A 646 57.19 18.81 -13.34
CA ILE A 646 58.16 19.94 -13.38
C ILE A 646 58.01 20.83 -12.11
N GLN A 647 59.08 21.54 -11.70
CA GLN A 647 59.33 22.24 -10.41
C GLN A 647 59.43 23.80 -10.56
N GLN A 648 59.57 24.71 -9.56
CA GLN A 648 59.81 24.64 -8.10
C GLN A 648 59.44 25.97 -7.33
N GLN A 649 58.63 25.91 -6.25
CA GLN A 649 58.49 26.86 -5.10
C GLN A 649 58.31 28.42 -5.35
N PRO A 650 58.38 29.37 -4.35
CA PRO A 650 57.17 29.93 -3.71
C PRO A 650 57.12 31.49 -3.52
N GLY A 651 55.94 32.08 -3.27
CA GLY A 651 55.83 33.49 -2.81
C GLY A 651 54.39 34.09 -2.79
N PRO A 652 54.12 35.18 -2.03
CA PRO A 652 52.75 35.54 -1.59
C PRO A 652 52.18 36.88 -2.11
N LEU A 653 50.85 37.08 -1.98
CA LEU A 653 50.13 38.27 -1.43
C LEU A 653 48.75 38.60 -2.05
N ALA A 654 47.92 39.23 -1.20
CA ALA A 654 46.86 40.22 -1.48
C ALA A 654 45.44 39.80 -1.92
N ALA A 655 44.45 40.29 -1.14
CA ALA A 655 43.04 40.44 -1.50
C ALA A 655 42.77 41.86 -2.08
N PRO A 656 41.56 42.12 -2.61
CA PRO A 656 40.54 42.87 -1.84
C PRO A 656 39.12 42.27 -2.02
N LYS A 657 38.10 42.40 -1.14
CA LYS A 657 37.45 43.59 -0.51
C LYS A 657 36.84 44.54 -1.59
N LEU A 658 35.60 45.06 -1.53
CA LEU A 658 34.60 45.17 -0.44
C LEU A 658 33.19 45.62 -0.93
N HIS A 659 32.13 45.33 -0.16
CA HIS A 659 30.83 46.04 0.03
C HIS A 659 29.72 46.19 -1.05
N GLY A 660 28.46 46.08 -0.58
CA GLY A 660 27.25 46.65 -1.21
C GLY A 660 25.89 46.05 -0.78
N THR A 661 25.39 46.35 0.44
CA THR A 661 24.01 46.05 0.90
C THR A 661 23.14 47.32 0.94
N PRO A 662 21.85 47.30 1.36
CA PRO A 662 20.70 46.55 0.84
C PRO A 662 19.50 47.50 0.52
N ALA A 663 18.34 46.97 0.06
CA ALA A 663 17.08 47.73 0.07
C ALA A 663 15.84 46.82 0.28
N LEU A 664 14.92 47.26 1.14
CA LEU A 664 13.62 46.63 1.44
C LEU A 664 12.52 47.14 0.50
N SER A 665 11.52 46.31 0.16
CA SER A 665 10.11 46.74 0.09
C SER A 665 9.11 45.60 -0.17
N SER A 666 8.08 45.56 0.67
CA SER A 666 6.73 44.98 0.48
C SER A 666 5.74 45.96 1.15
N PRO A 667 4.41 45.89 0.97
CA PRO A 667 3.58 45.13 0.02
C PRO A 667 2.57 46.06 -0.73
N SER A 668 1.67 45.49 -1.56
CA SER A 668 0.27 45.99 -1.71
C SER A 668 -0.64 45.00 -2.45
N LEU A 669 -1.90 44.93 -2.01
CA LEU A 669 -3.03 44.27 -2.67
C LEU A 669 -3.90 45.31 -3.41
N ASP A 670 -4.90 44.81 -4.14
CA ASP A 670 -6.10 45.51 -4.64
C ASP A 670 -5.97 46.54 -5.79
N THR A 671 -6.35 46.11 -7.00
CA THR A 671 -7.51 46.69 -7.72
C THR A 671 -8.11 45.66 -8.69
N LEU A 672 -9.43 45.58 -8.70
CA LEU A 672 -10.29 44.55 -9.33
C LEU A 672 -10.21 44.36 -10.86
N ALA A 673 -10.32 43.08 -11.24
CA ALA A 673 -11.21 42.48 -12.25
C ALA A 673 -11.72 43.26 -13.49
N ALA A 674 -11.55 42.68 -14.69
CA ALA A 674 -12.65 42.14 -15.51
C ALA A 674 -12.17 41.55 -16.86
N THR A 675 -12.89 40.54 -17.37
CA THR A 675 -12.74 39.90 -18.71
C THR A 675 -11.43 39.15 -18.98
N GLY A 676 -11.38 38.03 -19.72
CA GLY A 676 -12.46 37.22 -20.28
C GLY A 676 -12.01 36.40 -21.51
N SER A 677 -12.13 35.07 -21.42
CA SER A 677 -12.08 34.09 -22.53
C SER A 677 -10.73 33.65 -23.12
N THR A 678 -10.46 32.34 -22.97
CA THR A 678 -9.96 31.37 -23.98
C THR A 678 -8.78 31.72 -24.90
N ALA A 679 -7.65 31.01 -24.72
CA ALA A 679 -6.73 30.69 -25.81
C ALA A 679 -6.05 29.32 -25.60
N SER A 680 -6.04 28.50 -26.66
CA SER A 680 -5.35 27.21 -26.75
C SER A 680 -3.83 27.36 -26.68
N PHE A 681 -3.14 26.46 -25.98
CA PHE A 681 -1.68 26.42 -25.94
C PHE A 681 -1.11 25.24 -26.75
N SER A 682 -0.83 25.51 -28.03
CA SER A 682 -0.14 24.56 -28.90
C SER A 682 1.39 24.73 -28.83
N THR A 683 2.06 23.64 -28.47
CA THR A 683 3.39 23.24 -28.96
C THR A 683 4.54 24.27 -28.83
N LEU A 684 5.34 24.15 -27.77
CA LEU A 684 6.73 24.63 -27.76
C LEU A 684 7.72 23.47 -27.59
N ASN A 685 8.65 23.37 -28.55
CA ASN A 685 9.71 22.38 -28.58
C ASN A 685 10.75 22.63 -27.49
N LEU A 686 10.92 21.69 -26.55
CA LEU A 686 12.10 21.65 -25.68
C LEU A 686 13.15 20.68 -26.24
N LYS A 687 14.43 21.11 -26.25
CA LYS A 687 15.52 20.34 -26.84
C LYS A 687 15.92 19.14 -25.97
N ARG A 688 16.20 18.03 -26.65
CA ARG A 688 16.39 16.69 -26.09
C ARG A 688 17.83 16.48 -25.60
N SER A 689 18.04 16.40 -24.28
CA SER A 689 19.16 15.64 -23.67
C SER A 689 18.59 14.32 -23.17
N GLY A 690 19.13 13.20 -23.65
CA GLY A 690 18.39 11.93 -23.64
C GLY A 690 18.61 11.07 -22.40
N HIS A 691 17.51 10.68 -21.76
CA HIS A 691 17.20 9.29 -21.38
C HIS A 691 15.66 9.14 -21.32
N SER A 692 15.03 9.01 -22.48
CA SER A 692 13.57 8.84 -22.59
C SER A 692 13.24 7.34 -22.68
N LEU A 693 12.45 6.85 -21.73
CA LEU A 693 11.80 5.54 -21.79
C LEU A 693 10.71 5.55 -22.88
N ALA A 694 11.14 5.39 -24.13
CA ALA A 694 10.27 5.40 -25.29
C ALA A 694 9.46 4.10 -25.39
N CYS A 695 8.20 4.13 -24.94
CA CYS A 695 7.25 3.04 -25.17
C CYS A 695 6.75 3.04 -26.63
N ASN A 696 7.08 1.99 -27.38
CA ASN A 696 6.52 1.75 -28.72
C ASN A 696 5.73 0.44 -28.72
N SER A 697 4.53 0.48 -29.30
CA SER A 697 3.45 -0.53 -29.22
C SER A 697 2.76 -0.65 -27.83
N PRO A 698 1.42 -0.79 -27.78
CA PRO A 698 0.70 -0.87 -26.52
C PRO A 698 1.06 -2.19 -25.80
N PRO A 699 1.51 -2.14 -24.53
CA PRO A 699 1.73 -3.35 -23.78
C PRO A 699 0.39 -4.07 -23.60
N ASN A 700 0.36 -5.35 -23.96
CA ASN A 700 -0.72 -6.26 -23.60
C ASN A 700 -1.07 -6.06 -22.11
N PRO A 701 -2.33 -5.76 -21.74
CA PRO A 701 -2.67 -5.35 -20.38
C PRO A 701 -2.33 -6.42 -19.33
N TYR A 702 -2.29 -7.69 -19.71
CA TYR A 702 -1.79 -8.75 -18.84
C TYR A 702 -0.29 -8.63 -18.54
N ASP A 703 0.52 -8.28 -19.54
CA ASP A 703 1.96 -8.06 -19.34
C ASP A 703 2.20 -6.77 -18.57
N PHE A 704 1.48 -5.68 -18.87
CA PHE A 704 1.54 -4.42 -18.13
C PHE A 704 1.31 -4.60 -16.61
N LEU A 705 0.30 -5.40 -16.23
CA LEU A 705 -0.03 -5.66 -14.83
C LEU A 705 0.84 -6.74 -14.17
N THR A 706 1.68 -7.45 -14.91
CA THR A 706 2.59 -8.47 -14.35
C THR A 706 4.06 -8.07 -14.40
N ASN A 707 4.43 -7.06 -15.19
CA ASN A 707 5.80 -6.55 -15.32
C ASN A 707 6.25 -5.77 -14.06
N GLY A 708 7.39 -6.15 -13.48
CA GLY A 708 7.86 -5.67 -12.17
C GLY A 708 7.04 -6.13 -10.95
N ALA A 709 5.88 -6.75 -11.15
CA ALA A 709 4.93 -7.10 -10.07
C ALA A 709 5.39 -8.33 -9.26
N ARG A 710 5.38 -8.26 -7.93
CA ARG A 710 5.89 -9.33 -7.05
C ARG A 710 4.76 -10.02 -6.29
N ALA A 711 4.65 -11.34 -6.39
CA ALA A 711 3.52 -12.13 -5.87
C ALA A 711 2.11 -11.63 -6.30
N VAL A 712 2.00 -11.01 -7.48
CA VAL A 712 0.78 -10.33 -8.00
C VAL A 712 -0.52 -11.13 -7.90
N ARG A 713 -0.44 -12.47 -7.99
CA ARG A 713 -1.58 -13.38 -7.86
C ARG A 713 -2.25 -13.32 -6.47
N ALA A 714 -1.53 -12.95 -5.41
CA ALA A 714 -2.05 -12.89 -4.05
C ALA A 714 -2.89 -11.62 -3.81
N PHE A 715 -2.41 -10.46 -4.27
CA PHE A 715 -3.05 -9.16 -4.02
C PHE A 715 -4.03 -8.72 -5.11
N ALA A 716 -3.75 -8.99 -6.40
CA ALA A 716 -4.68 -8.71 -7.49
C ALA A 716 -5.73 -9.83 -7.55
N ARG A 717 -6.60 -9.85 -6.53
CA ARG A 717 -7.62 -10.88 -6.25
C ARG A 717 -9.03 -10.32 -6.46
N PRO A 718 -10.02 -11.15 -6.85
CA PRO A 718 -11.40 -10.71 -6.99
C PRO A 718 -12.04 -10.41 -5.63
N TYR A 719 -12.83 -9.34 -5.56
CA TYR A 719 -13.60 -8.96 -4.36
C TYR A 719 -14.82 -8.11 -4.77
N PRO A 720 -15.88 -8.05 -3.95
CA PRO A 720 -17.01 -7.18 -4.20
C PRO A 720 -16.69 -5.74 -3.80
N CYS A 721 -16.56 -4.83 -4.76
CA CYS A 721 -16.24 -3.42 -4.51
C CYS A 721 -17.43 -2.66 -3.90
N LYS A 722 -18.64 -2.93 -4.39
CA LYS A 722 -19.89 -2.32 -3.93
C LYS A 722 -20.99 -3.37 -3.87
N VAL A 723 -21.77 -3.43 -2.80
CA VAL A 723 -22.77 -4.49 -2.55
C VAL A 723 -24.13 -3.90 -2.24
N VAL A 724 -25.16 -4.37 -2.94
CA VAL A 724 -26.56 -4.14 -2.56
C VAL A 724 -26.92 -5.14 -1.46
N GLY A 725 -26.88 -4.70 -0.21
CA GLY A 725 -26.91 -5.59 0.96
C GLY A 725 -25.56 -5.78 1.63
N LYS A 726 -25.46 -6.78 2.50
CA LYS A 726 -24.30 -7.01 3.37
C LYS A 726 -23.58 -8.31 2.96
N PRO A 727 -22.26 -8.30 2.69
CA PRO A 727 -21.50 -9.51 2.36
C PRO A 727 -21.36 -10.40 3.60
N LEU A 728 -21.83 -11.65 3.54
CA LEU A 728 -21.73 -12.62 4.63
C LEU A 728 -20.48 -13.51 4.55
N ASP A 729 -20.04 -13.84 3.34
CA ASP A 729 -18.91 -14.74 3.11
C ASP A 729 -18.27 -14.41 1.76
N VAL A 730 -17.04 -13.88 1.76
CA VAL A 730 -16.26 -13.62 0.54
C VAL A 730 -15.10 -14.62 0.49
N LYS A 731 -14.94 -15.41 -0.57
CA LYS A 731 -13.87 -16.42 -0.65
C LYS A 731 -13.21 -16.43 -2.01
N PHE A 732 -11.87 -16.44 -2.02
CA PHE A 732 -11.08 -16.64 -3.24
C PHE A 732 -10.05 -17.76 -3.07
N ASP A 733 -10.21 -18.84 -3.84
CA ASP A 733 -9.24 -19.92 -3.94
C ASP A 733 -8.26 -19.63 -5.09
N ILE A 734 -7.12 -19.05 -4.74
CA ILE A 734 -5.99 -18.74 -5.65
C ILE A 734 -5.44 -19.97 -6.40
N GLY A 735 -5.63 -21.18 -5.85
CA GLY A 735 -5.21 -22.44 -6.46
C GLY A 735 -6.20 -22.97 -7.49
N LYS A 736 -7.49 -22.62 -7.35
CA LYS A 736 -8.58 -23.01 -8.26
C LYS A 736 -9.07 -21.87 -9.17
N GLY A 737 -8.63 -20.63 -8.96
CA GLY A 737 -9.16 -19.45 -9.66
C GLY A 737 -10.67 -19.28 -9.43
N LEU A 738 -11.15 -19.69 -8.26
CA LEU A 738 -12.57 -19.71 -7.89
C LEU A 738 -12.83 -18.61 -6.87
N PHE A 739 -13.62 -17.62 -7.28
CA PHE A 739 -14.24 -16.64 -6.38
C PHE A 739 -15.64 -17.12 -6.04
N ARG A 740 -16.02 -17.07 -4.77
CA ARG A 740 -17.38 -17.29 -4.29
C ARG A 740 -17.74 -16.18 -3.31
N MET A 741 -18.95 -15.66 -3.43
CA MET A 741 -19.50 -14.69 -2.47
C MET A 741 -20.92 -15.11 -2.08
N VAL A 742 -21.26 -14.92 -0.80
CA VAL A 742 -22.62 -14.93 -0.28
C VAL A 742 -22.96 -13.52 0.21
N VAL A 743 -24.11 -13.00 -0.19
CA VAL A 743 -24.67 -11.72 0.25
C VAL A 743 -26.00 -11.96 0.93
N THR A 744 -26.26 -11.26 2.03
CA THR A 744 -27.61 -11.15 2.61
C THR A 744 -28.23 -9.81 2.20
N VAL A 745 -29.53 -9.86 1.89
CA VAL A 745 -30.28 -8.74 1.32
C VAL A 745 -31.61 -8.67 2.06
N GLY A 746 -31.81 -7.61 2.84
CA GLY A 746 -33.03 -7.38 3.60
C GLY A 746 -34.04 -6.47 2.86
N PRO A 747 -35.26 -6.30 3.39
CA PRO A 747 -36.19 -5.28 2.89
C PRO A 747 -35.65 -3.86 2.95
N GLU A 748 -34.84 -3.57 3.97
CA GLU A 748 -34.07 -2.33 4.07
C GLU A 748 -33.17 -2.14 2.86
N ASP A 749 -32.74 -3.19 2.15
CA ASP A 749 -31.83 -3.08 1.01
C ASP A 749 -32.45 -2.51 -0.27
N ARG A 750 -33.76 -2.23 -0.29
CA ARG A 750 -34.45 -1.67 -1.47
C ARG A 750 -33.90 -0.30 -1.89
N PRO A 751 -33.61 -0.05 -3.18
CA PRO A 751 -33.32 1.30 -3.66
C PRO A 751 -34.49 2.26 -3.38
N VAL A 752 -34.20 3.40 -2.75
CA VAL A 752 -35.19 4.44 -2.43
C VAL A 752 -34.78 5.72 -3.15
N GLY A 753 -35.66 6.26 -4.01
CA GLY A 753 -35.50 7.60 -4.58
C GLY A 753 -34.19 7.81 -5.35
N LEU A 754 -33.85 6.92 -6.30
CA LEU A 754 -32.71 7.14 -7.19
C LEU A 754 -32.79 8.55 -7.83
N PRO A 755 -31.76 9.40 -7.70
CA PRO A 755 -31.73 10.69 -8.36
C PRO A 755 -31.91 10.53 -9.88
N SER A 756 -32.61 11.48 -10.51
CA SER A 756 -32.85 11.45 -11.96
C SER A 756 -31.55 11.44 -12.77
N SER A 757 -30.47 12.05 -12.26
CA SER A 757 -29.11 11.95 -12.81
C SER A 757 -28.59 10.50 -12.86
N PHE A 758 -28.80 9.71 -11.81
CA PHE A 758 -28.38 8.30 -11.71
C PHE A 758 -29.14 7.42 -12.73
N LEU A 759 -30.41 7.74 -12.96
CA LEU A 759 -31.25 7.08 -13.96
C LEU A 759 -30.85 7.47 -15.39
N GLU A 760 -30.54 8.74 -15.66
CA GLU A 760 -29.99 9.19 -16.95
C GLU A 760 -28.60 8.59 -17.24
N GLN A 761 -27.77 8.46 -16.22
CA GLN A 761 -26.45 7.84 -16.26
C GLN A 761 -26.51 6.34 -16.59
N ASN A 762 -27.43 5.60 -15.95
CA ASN A 762 -27.71 4.22 -16.33
C ASN A 762 -28.28 4.11 -17.76
N LYS A 763 -29.13 5.04 -18.20
CA LYS A 763 -29.60 5.13 -19.59
C LYS A 763 -28.46 5.41 -20.57
N ARG A 764 -27.54 6.32 -20.24
CA ARG A 764 -26.33 6.63 -21.03
C ARG A 764 -25.36 5.45 -21.08
N MET A 765 -25.16 4.71 -20.00
CA MET A 765 -24.36 3.47 -19.97
C MET A 765 -24.98 2.39 -20.87
N LYS A 766 -26.30 2.22 -20.79
CA LYS A 766 -27.06 1.27 -21.62
C LYS A 766 -26.96 1.64 -23.09
N GLN A 767 -27.19 2.92 -23.44
CA GLN A 767 -27.08 3.44 -24.80
C GLN A 767 -25.65 3.37 -25.34
N LYS A 768 -24.62 3.83 -24.60
CA LYS A 768 -23.20 3.66 -24.98
C LYS A 768 -22.87 2.19 -25.23
N SER A 769 -23.35 1.24 -24.44
CA SER A 769 -23.06 -0.19 -24.67
C SER A 769 -23.78 -0.79 -25.89
N ILE A 770 -24.95 -0.26 -26.27
CA ILE A 770 -25.65 -0.62 -27.51
C ILE A 770 -24.92 -0.02 -28.73
N ASP A 771 -24.49 1.24 -28.63
CA ASP A 771 -23.87 1.98 -29.74
C ASP A 771 -22.39 1.59 -29.98
N SER A 772 -21.70 1.02 -28.98
CA SER A 772 -20.28 0.59 -29.09
C SER A 772 -20.05 -0.92 -29.22
N PHE A 773 -21.04 -1.77 -28.96
CA PHE A 773 -20.92 -3.22 -29.07
C PHE A 773 -22.06 -3.83 -29.89
N GLY A 774 -21.79 -4.05 -31.18
CA GLY A 774 -22.64 -4.85 -32.05
C GLY A 774 -22.92 -6.23 -31.44
N THR A 775 -24.20 -6.60 -31.40
CA THR A 775 -24.75 -7.77 -30.71
C THR A 775 -24.08 -9.09 -31.12
N ALA A 776 -23.36 -9.73 -30.20
CA ALA A 776 -22.91 -11.12 -30.36
C ALA A 776 -22.58 -11.79 -29.01
N TYR A 777 -23.59 -12.22 -28.26
CA TYR A 777 -23.62 -13.48 -27.48
C TYR A 777 -25.07 -13.77 -27.03
N GLU A 778 -25.37 -15.04 -26.73
CA GLU A 778 -26.73 -15.60 -26.70
C GLU A 778 -27.74 -14.82 -25.82
N GLN A 779 -28.66 -14.12 -26.48
CA GLN A 779 -29.92 -13.70 -25.87
C GLN A 779 -30.78 -14.95 -25.61
N ARG A 780 -30.91 -15.35 -24.34
CA ARG A 780 -32.21 -15.89 -23.90
C ARG A 780 -33.10 -14.69 -23.62
N GLU A 781 -34.31 -14.73 -24.18
CA GLU A 781 -35.28 -13.63 -24.24
C GLU A 781 -35.28 -12.76 -22.98
N VAL A 782 -34.63 -11.60 -23.10
CA VAL A 782 -34.83 -10.51 -22.15
C VAL A 782 -36.14 -9.86 -22.56
N HIS A 783 -37.20 -10.09 -21.77
CA HIS A 783 -38.37 -9.21 -21.84
C HIS A 783 -37.89 -7.78 -21.56
N GLU A 784 -38.01 -6.90 -22.54
CA GLU A 784 -37.58 -5.50 -22.46
C GLU A 784 -38.56 -4.66 -21.63
N GLU A 785 -38.70 -5.00 -20.35
CA GLU A 785 -39.35 -4.17 -19.34
C GLU A 785 -38.35 -3.87 -18.19
N GLU A 786 -38.26 -2.58 -17.89
CA GLU A 786 -37.48 -1.89 -16.85
C GLU A 786 -36.83 -2.76 -15.74
N LYS A 787 -35.50 -2.88 -15.78
CA LYS A 787 -34.68 -3.03 -14.57
C LYS A 787 -33.68 -1.87 -14.44
N GLU A 788 -34.21 -0.70 -14.09
CA GLU A 788 -33.45 0.47 -13.62
C GLU A 788 -32.90 0.25 -12.19
N GLY A 789 -32.15 -0.84 -11.99
CA GLY A 789 -31.67 -1.27 -10.67
C GLY A 789 -30.17 -1.01 -10.45
N LEU A 790 -29.80 -0.73 -9.20
CA LEU A 790 -28.41 -0.74 -8.77
C LEU A 790 -27.84 -2.17 -8.76
N ALA A 791 -26.59 -2.31 -9.19
CA ALA A 791 -25.87 -3.57 -9.19
C ALA A 791 -24.95 -3.71 -7.97
N THR A 792 -24.69 -4.97 -7.60
CA THR A 792 -23.45 -5.34 -6.91
C THR A 792 -22.31 -5.40 -7.92
N GLU A 793 -21.19 -4.76 -7.60
CA GLU A 793 -20.01 -4.64 -8.44
C GLU A 793 -18.88 -5.51 -7.86
N VAL A 794 -18.39 -6.48 -8.62
CA VAL A 794 -17.29 -7.39 -8.26
C VAL A 794 -16.12 -7.16 -9.20
N TYR A 795 -14.95 -6.84 -8.64
CA TYR A 795 -13.72 -6.72 -9.41
C TYR A 795 -13.21 -8.11 -9.84
N ILE A 796 -12.83 -8.24 -11.12
CA ILE A 796 -12.35 -9.46 -11.77
C ILE A 796 -10.93 -9.21 -12.34
N PRO A 797 -9.87 -9.66 -11.65
CA PRO A 797 -8.48 -9.41 -12.05
C PRO A 797 -8.04 -10.19 -13.30
N LEU A 798 -7.44 -9.49 -14.26
CA LEU A 798 -6.79 -10.11 -15.43
C LEU A 798 -5.75 -11.18 -15.04
N VAL A 799 -5.05 -10.98 -13.94
CA VAL A 799 -4.03 -11.89 -13.39
C VAL A 799 -4.55 -13.33 -13.16
N HIS A 800 -5.86 -13.48 -12.91
CA HIS A 800 -6.51 -14.79 -12.73
C HIS A 800 -7.49 -15.15 -13.83
N TYR A 801 -8.12 -14.16 -14.47
CA TYR A 801 -9.27 -14.32 -15.36
C TYR A 801 -9.02 -13.88 -16.81
N ALA A 802 -7.80 -13.47 -17.20
CA ALA A 802 -7.52 -12.96 -18.54
C ALA A 802 -7.94 -13.90 -19.68
N HIS A 803 -8.50 -13.31 -20.72
CA HIS A 803 -8.89 -14.00 -21.94
C HIS A 803 -7.68 -14.66 -22.62
N PRO A 804 -7.79 -15.89 -23.17
CA PRO A 804 -6.67 -16.63 -23.76
C PRO A 804 -5.81 -15.83 -24.77
N ARG A 805 -6.41 -14.88 -25.49
CA ARG A 805 -5.72 -13.96 -26.42
C ARG A 805 -4.59 -13.17 -25.75
N LEU A 806 -4.80 -12.70 -24.50
CA LEU A 806 -3.82 -11.94 -23.72
C LEU A 806 -2.70 -12.84 -23.19
N LEU A 807 -2.94 -14.15 -23.10
CA LEU A 807 -1.95 -15.13 -22.63
C LEU A 807 -1.06 -15.66 -23.77
N GLY A 808 -1.30 -15.24 -25.02
CA GLY A 808 -0.36 -15.39 -26.14
C GLY A 808 0.02 -16.84 -26.47
N GLN A 809 -0.92 -17.77 -26.37
CA GLN A 809 -0.66 -19.16 -26.74
C GLN A 809 -0.92 -19.40 -28.24
N GLY A 810 0.17 -19.57 -28.98
CA GLY A 810 0.10 -20.18 -30.31
C GLY A 810 -0.24 -21.67 -30.20
N LYS A 811 -1.50 -22.02 -30.49
CA LYS A 811 -1.93 -23.26 -31.19
C LYS A 811 -3.45 -23.23 -31.36
N ALA A 812 -3.92 -22.81 -32.53
CA ALA A 812 -5.23 -23.23 -32.99
C ALA A 812 -5.21 -24.77 -33.14
N SER A 813 -6.08 -25.46 -32.42
CA SER A 813 -6.28 -26.90 -32.56
C SER A 813 -7.02 -27.17 -33.87
N THR A 814 -6.28 -27.46 -34.94
CA THR A 814 -6.88 -27.98 -36.17
C THR A 814 -7.59 -29.32 -35.89
N PRO A 815 -8.83 -29.52 -36.36
CA PRO A 815 -9.51 -30.80 -36.22
C PRO A 815 -8.75 -31.92 -36.93
N SER A 816 -8.52 -33.04 -36.24
CA SER A 816 -7.84 -34.21 -36.80
C SER A 816 -8.76 -34.99 -37.75
N THR A 817 -8.83 -34.56 -39.01
CA THR A 817 -9.39 -35.36 -40.11
C THR A 817 -8.29 -35.82 -41.06
N ASN A 818 -7.72 -37.01 -40.80
CA ASN A 818 -7.69 -38.07 -41.80
C ASN A 818 -7.06 -39.37 -41.28
N LYS A 819 -7.81 -40.47 -41.39
CA LYS A 819 -7.26 -41.83 -41.32
C LYS A 819 -6.54 -42.14 -42.63
N ARG A 820 -5.34 -42.74 -42.58
CA ARG A 820 -4.97 -43.84 -43.50
C ARG A 820 -3.97 -44.79 -42.83
N PRO A 821 -4.11 -46.12 -43.00
CA PRO A 821 -3.32 -47.12 -42.27
C PRO A 821 -2.13 -47.64 -43.10
N GLN A 822 -1.08 -48.16 -42.44
CA GLN A 822 -0.08 -49.17 -42.85
C GLN A 822 1.06 -49.17 -41.79
N LEU A 823 1.87 -50.20 -41.54
CA LEU A 823 1.69 -51.66 -41.61
C LEU A 823 2.72 -52.28 -40.63
N ARG A 824 2.45 -53.46 -40.07
CA ARG A 824 3.30 -54.20 -39.10
C ARG A 824 4.81 -54.22 -39.44
N ARG A 825 5.66 -54.06 -38.41
CA ARG A 825 6.81 -54.97 -38.20
C ARG A 825 7.05 -55.24 -36.72
N ARG A 826 7.37 -56.50 -36.41
CA ARG A 826 7.43 -57.10 -35.07
C ARG A 826 8.77 -57.82 -34.90
N LYS A 827 9.45 -57.64 -33.76
CA LYS A 827 10.50 -58.54 -33.19
C LYS A 827 10.75 -58.12 -31.73
N THR A 828 10.31 -58.90 -30.73
CA THR A 828 11.09 -59.89 -29.92
C THR A 828 12.04 -59.28 -28.89
N SER A 829 12.16 -59.75 -27.63
CA SER A 829 11.42 -60.76 -26.83
C SER A 829 11.98 -60.82 -25.37
N LYS A 830 11.32 -61.61 -24.50
CA LYS A 830 11.59 -61.98 -23.07
C LYS A 830 10.75 -61.18 -22.06
N LEU A 831 9.73 -61.73 -21.38
CA LEU A 831 9.68 -62.84 -20.39
C LEU A 831 10.58 -62.55 -19.15
N SER A 832 10.11 -62.69 -17.91
CA SER A 832 9.07 -63.63 -17.40
C SER A 832 8.33 -63.18 -16.12
N ASN A 833 7.07 -63.62 -15.99
CA ASN A 833 6.37 -64.20 -14.81
C ASN A 833 6.48 -63.60 -13.39
N ALA A 834 5.49 -63.73 -12.49
CA ALA A 834 4.05 -64.02 -12.58
C ALA A 834 3.45 -63.98 -11.14
N ALA A 835 2.22 -63.50 -10.98
CA ALA A 835 1.29 -63.96 -9.93
C ALA A 835 -0.15 -63.66 -10.38
N ARG A 836 -1.10 -64.50 -9.95
CA ARG A 836 -2.43 -64.66 -10.59
C ARG A 836 -3.52 -64.70 -9.51
N SER A 837 -4.64 -64.04 -9.76
CA SER A 837 -5.94 -64.42 -9.19
C SER A 837 -7.05 -64.05 -10.18
N THR A 838 -8.20 -64.72 -10.10
CA THR A 838 -9.12 -64.94 -11.24
C THR A 838 -10.60 -64.68 -10.92
N ASN A 839 -11.43 -64.82 -11.96
CA ASN A 839 -12.91 -64.85 -12.03
C ASN A 839 -13.51 -63.45 -12.32
N SER A 840 -14.24 -63.20 -13.42
CA SER A 840 -15.50 -63.82 -13.94
C SER A 840 -16.71 -63.55 -13.02
N SER A 841 -17.91 -63.20 -13.50
CA SER A 841 -18.54 -63.51 -14.80
C SER A 841 -19.70 -62.56 -15.19
N THR A 842 -19.86 -62.29 -16.49
CA THR A 842 -21.10 -62.22 -17.32
C THR A 842 -22.48 -61.67 -16.82
N SER A 843 -23.12 -60.89 -17.73
CA SER A 843 -24.57 -60.90 -18.13
C SER A 843 -25.64 -60.33 -17.15
N SER A 844 -26.81 -59.77 -17.56
CA SER A 844 -27.45 -59.56 -18.89
C SER A 844 -28.66 -58.59 -18.86
N LEU A 845 -28.97 -57.97 -20.02
CA LEU A 845 -30.30 -57.70 -20.66
C LEU A 845 -31.54 -57.19 -19.86
N SER A 846 -32.13 -56.09 -20.35
CA SER A 846 -33.55 -55.92 -20.82
C SER A 846 -33.73 -54.48 -21.35
N ASP A 847 -34.23 -54.21 -22.57
CA ASP A 847 -35.63 -54.22 -23.07
C ASP A 847 -36.55 -53.14 -22.44
N SER A 848 -37.44 -52.41 -23.16
CA SER A 848 -37.73 -52.31 -24.62
C SER A 848 -38.75 -51.18 -24.94
N ARG A 849 -38.93 -50.84 -26.25
CA ARG A 849 -40.16 -50.30 -26.93
C ARG A 849 -40.70 -48.88 -26.56
N ALA A 850 -41.52 -48.17 -27.37
CA ALA A 850 -41.99 -48.25 -28.79
C ALA A 850 -42.63 -46.87 -29.17
N GLN A 851 -42.32 -46.23 -30.32
CA GLN A 851 -42.96 -46.25 -31.67
C GLN A 851 -44.40 -45.69 -31.81
N THR A 852 -44.56 -44.70 -32.73
CA THR A 852 -45.50 -44.51 -33.90
C THR A 852 -45.51 -42.98 -34.23
N SER A 853 -45.26 -42.44 -35.43
CA SER A 853 -45.89 -42.58 -36.78
C SER A 853 -47.35 -42.08 -36.81
N GLU A 854 -47.87 -41.36 -37.83
CA GLU A 854 -47.39 -40.99 -39.18
C GLU A 854 -48.23 -39.81 -39.78
N ASP A 855 -47.92 -39.36 -41.01
CA ASP A 855 -48.80 -38.64 -41.99
C ASP A 855 -49.32 -37.19 -41.73
N LEU A 856 -49.75 -36.38 -42.72
CA LEU A 856 -49.25 -36.01 -44.09
C LEU A 856 -50.10 -34.83 -44.66
N GLU A 857 -49.72 -34.27 -45.83
CA GLU A 857 -50.44 -33.30 -46.72
C GLU A 857 -50.67 -31.82 -46.28
N MET A 858 -51.03 -30.86 -47.16
CA MET A 858 -50.45 -30.42 -48.46
C MET A 858 -51.05 -29.04 -48.91
N GLU A 859 -50.20 -28.07 -49.29
CA GLU A 859 -50.37 -26.91 -50.21
C GLU A 859 -51.55 -25.87 -50.19
N THR A 860 -51.21 -24.70 -50.76
CA THR A 860 -52.03 -23.63 -51.42
C THR A 860 -52.68 -22.53 -50.57
N ARG A 861 -53.02 -21.34 -51.11
CA ARG A 861 -52.29 -20.36 -51.98
C ARG A 861 -53.08 -19.02 -52.01
N SER A 862 -52.37 -17.89 -52.00
CA SER A 862 -52.75 -16.54 -52.54
C SER A 862 -54.06 -15.82 -52.15
N SER A 863 -53.85 -14.61 -51.58
CA SER A 863 -54.18 -13.28 -52.14
C SER A 863 -55.51 -12.53 -51.84
N ASP A 864 -55.35 -11.19 -51.78
CA ASP A 864 -56.31 -10.11 -52.12
C ASP A 864 -57.45 -9.76 -51.13
N LEU A 865 -57.88 -8.50 -50.91
CA LEU A 865 -57.30 -7.14 -51.11
C LEU A 865 -58.25 -6.10 -50.42
N GLU A 866 -58.00 -4.79 -50.60
CA GLU A 866 -58.93 -3.64 -50.40
C GLU A 866 -59.30 -3.19 -48.96
N GLN A 867 -59.49 -1.88 -48.63
CA GLN A 867 -59.05 -0.61 -49.23
C GLN A 867 -59.30 0.57 -48.25
N GLY A 868 -58.65 1.73 -48.44
CA GLY A 868 -58.97 2.95 -47.68
C GLY A 868 -57.93 4.08 -47.82
N CYS A 869 -58.17 5.03 -48.72
CA CYS A 869 -57.24 6.13 -49.06
C CYS A 869 -57.55 7.44 -48.30
N ILE A 870 -56.63 8.42 -48.36
CA ILE A 870 -56.84 9.80 -48.91
C ILE A 870 -55.56 10.66 -48.71
N ASP A 871 -54.98 11.12 -49.84
CA ASP A 871 -54.43 12.46 -50.20
C ASP A 871 -53.56 13.31 -49.22
N ASN A 872 -52.67 14.22 -49.66
CA ASN A 872 -52.09 14.58 -50.98
C ASN A 872 -50.82 15.44 -50.76
N GLY A 873 -49.89 15.52 -51.73
CA GLY A 873 -48.76 16.46 -51.63
C GLY A 873 -47.65 16.28 -52.69
N SER A 874 -47.81 16.93 -53.86
CA SER A 874 -46.92 16.76 -55.02
C SER A 874 -45.75 17.75 -55.09
N SER A 875 -44.56 17.29 -55.53
CA SER A 875 -43.77 18.02 -56.53
C SER A 875 -42.81 17.09 -57.30
N THR A 876 -43.00 17.04 -58.62
CA THR A 876 -42.09 16.53 -59.66
C THR A 876 -40.92 17.51 -59.91
N SER A 877 -39.89 17.29 -60.75
CA SER A 877 -39.12 16.10 -61.20
C SER A 877 -38.04 16.60 -62.19
N LEU A 878 -36.79 16.12 -62.15
CA LEU A 878 -35.86 16.17 -63.30
C LEU A 878 -34.93 14.94 -63.28
N LEU A 879 -34.46 14.51 -64.46
CA LEU A 879 -33.77 13.23 -64.74
C LEU A 879 -32.36 13.44 -65.33
N TRP A 880 -31.61 12.33 -65.46
CA TRP A 880 -30.28 12.15 -66.11
C TRP A 880 -29.06 12.49 -65.20
N ASP A 881 -27.96 11.72 -65.08
CA ASP A 881 -27.36 10.57 -65.82
C ASP A 881 -26.59 9.63 -64.84
N PRO A 882 -26.35 8.32 -65.07
CA PRO A 882 -25.63 7.45 -64.14
C PRO A 882 -24.18 7.15 -64.59
N SER A 883 -23.16 7.75 -63.95
CA SER A 883 -21.76 7.31 -64.08
C SER A 883 -20.79 7.86 -63.01
N ILE A 884 -20.99 7.50 -61.73
CA ILE A 884 -19.97 7.68 -60.67
C ILE A 884 -19.87 6.39 -59.82
N PRO A 885 -18.67 5.84 -59.55
CA PRO A 885 -18.51 4.70 -58.65
C PRO A 885 -18.91 5.06 -57.21
N GLY A 886 -19.71 4.21 -56.57
CA GLY A 886 -20.18 4.46 -55.20
C GLY A 886 -19.05 4.42 -54.15
N PRO A 887 -19.18 5.18 -53.03
CA PRO A 887 -18.24 5.10 -51.92
C PRO A 887 -18.29 3.72 -51.25
N LEU A 888 -17.13 3.26 -50.79
CA LEU A 888 -16.92 1.95 -50.19
C LEU A 888 -17.83 1.74 -48.97
N SER A 889 -18.49 0.57 -48.93
CA SER A 889 -19.23 0.10 -47.76
C SER A 889 -18.27 -0.05 -46.58
N LEU A 890 -18.36 0.85 -45.60
CA LEU A 890 -17.67 0.69 -44.31
C LEU A 890 -18.28 -0.49 -43.57
N SER A 891 -17.46 -1.50 -43.29
CA SER A 891 -17.81 -2.58 -42.36
C SER A 891 -18.16 -2.00 -40.98
N PRO A 892 -19.12 -2.58 -40.24
CA PRO A 892 -19.37 -2.17 -38.86
C PRO A 892 -18.11 -2.37 -38.00
N PRO A 893 -17.88 -1.53 -36.96
CA PRO A 893 -16.74 -1.67 -36.07
C PRO A 893 -16.75 -3.05 -35.41
N SER A 894 -15.57 -3.68 -35.30
CA SER A 894 -15.45 -4.99 -34.65
C SER A 894 -15.76 -4.87 -33.16
N PRO A 895 -16.45 -5.85 -32.55
CA PRO A 895 -16.76 -5.80 -31.12
C PRO A 895 -15.46 -5.76 -30.31
N THR A 896 -15.36 -4.81 -29.38
CA THR A 896 -14.15 -4.57 -28.59
C THR A 896 -13.77 -5.85 -27.84
N PRO A 897 -12.53 -6.37 -27.97
CA PRO A 897 -12.28 -7.76 -27.62
C PRO A 897 -12.27 -7.97 -26.09
N LEU A 898 -13.01 -8.98 -25.62
CA LEU A 898 -13.15 -9.32 -24.19
C LEU A 898 -11.80 -9.37 -23.46
N LEU A 899 -11.71 -8.72 -22.31
CA LEU A 899 -10.52 -8.68 -21.45
C LEU A 899 -10.40 -9.95 -20.59
N VAL A 900 -11.51 -10.43 -20.03
CA VAL A 900 -11.59 -11.62 -19.18
C VAL A 900 -12.34 -12.77 -19.87
N ASP A 901 -12.16 -13.99 -19.37
CA ASP A 901 -12.75 -15.24 -19.85
C ASP A 901 -13.37 -16.00 -18.66
N VAL A 902 -14.63 -15.69 -18.32
CA VAL A 902 -15.27 -16.18 -17.09
C VAL A 902 -16.45 -17.12 -17.34
N GLU A 903 -16.60 -18.07 -16.42
CA GLU A 903 -17.82 -18.84 -16.15
C GLU A 903 -18.41 -18.29 -14.85
N VAL A 904 -19.64 -17.79 -14.89
CA VAL A 904 -20.33 -17.20 -13.74
C VAL A 904 -21.58 -18.02 -13.42
N LYS A 905 -21.79 -18.35 -12.14
CA LYS A 905 -22.99 -19.01 -11.64
C LYS A 905 -23.57 -18.20 -10.50
N VAL A 906 -24.85 -17.85 -10.60
CA VAL A 906 -25.59 -17.10 -9.58
C VAL A 906 -26.76 -17.96 -9.09
N SER A 907 -27.14 -17.82 -7.81
CA SER A 907 -28.33 -18.49 -7.26
C SER A 907 -29.63 -17.84 -7.73
N SER A 908 -29.60 -16.54 -8.03
CA SER A 908 -30.70 -15.76 -8.58
C SER A 908 -30.17 -14.55 -9.35
N GLY A 909 -31.06 -13.91 -10.13
CA GLY A 909 -30.78 -12.66 -10.81
C GLY A 909 -30.03 -12.78 -12.13
N THR A 910 -29.54 -11.64 -12.62
CA THR A 910 -28.84 -11.49 -13.90
C THR A 910 -27.48 -10.81 -13.68
N TRP A 911 -26.53 -11.04 -14.58
CA TRP A 911 -25.19 -10.46 -14.48
C TRP A 911 -24.65 -10.06 -15.86
N ARG A 912 -23.72 -9.09 -15.86
CA ARG A 912 -22.93 -8.65 -17.02
C ARG A 912 -21.48 -8.51 -16.59
N VAL A 913 -20.54 -8.65 -17.52
CA VAL A 913 -19.13 -8.31 -17.31
C VAL A 913 -18.75 -7.20 -18.27
N ASP A 914 -18.04 -6.19 -17.76
CA ASP A 914 -17.54 -5.06 -18.52
C ASP A 914 -16.12 -4.73 -18.03
N GLY A 915 -15.15 -4.71 -18.94
CA GLY A 915 -13.73 -4.57 -18.61
C GLY A 915 -13.23 -5.60 -17.58
N GLN A 916 -12.94 -5.12 -16.38
CA GLN A 916 -12.54 -5.90 -15.20
C GLN A 916 -13.60 -5.90 -14.08
N THR A 917 -14.85 -5.56 -14.38
CA THR A 917 -15.95 -5.48 -13.41
C THR A 917 -17.10 -6.40 -13.82
N LEU A 918 -17.56 -7.21 -12.87
CA LEU A 918 -18.79 -7.98 -12.98
C LEU A 918 -19.90 -7.26 -12.22
N PHE A 919 -21.00 -7.00 -12.91
CA PHE A 919 -22.21 -6.41 -12.36
C PHE A 919 -23.24 -7.52 -12.14
N TRP A 920 -23.85 -7.59 -10.96
CA TRP A 920 -24.85 -8.58 -10.60
C TRP A 920 -26.07 -7.90 -9.99
N TRP A 921 -27.23 -8.16 -10.58
CA TRP A 921 -28.54 -7.70 -10.13
C TRP A 921 -29.36 -8.88 -9.66
N TYR A 922 -29.98 -8.75 -8.51
CA TYR A 922 -30.90 -9.71 -7.91
C TYR A 922 -32.07 -8.95 -7.30
N ASP A 923 -33.17 -9.65 -7.04
CA ASP A 923 -34.35 -9.02 -6.47
C ASP A 923 -34.09 -8.67 -4.99
N VAL A 924 -34.79 -7.64 -4.50
CA VAL A 924 -34.61 -7.13 -3.14
C VAL A 924 -35.93 -7.25 -2.38
N PRO A 925 -35.98 -7.93 -1.21
CA PRO A 925 -37.22 -8.23 -0.49
C PRO A 925 -38.11 -7.01 -0.22
N ARG A 926 -39.42 -7.23 -0.10
CA ARG A 926 -40.42 -6.19 0.29
C ARG A 926 -40.47 -6.02 1.80
N GLU A 927 -40.92 -4.86 2.25
CA GLU A 927 -41.17 -4.61 3.67
C GLU A 927 -42.11 -5.69 4.24
N GLY A 928 -41.67 -6.36 5.31
CA GLY A 928 -42.35 -7.53 5.90
C GLY A 928 -41.92 -8.90 5.36
N GLU A 929 -41.12 -8.98 4.29
CA GLU A 929 -40.46 -10.22 3.85
C GLU A 929 -39.17 -10.48 4.67
N LEU A 930 -38.76 -11.75 4.77
CA LEU A 930 -37.50 -12.11 5.43
C LEU A 930 -36.29 -11.77 4.54
N PRO A 931 -35.12 -11.44 5.11
CA PRO A 931 -33.88 -11.31 4.35
C PRO A 931 -33.56 -12.57 3.55
N GLN A 932 -33.05 -12.39 2.33
CA GLN A 932 -32.68 -13.47 1.42
C GLN A 932 -31.16 -13.55 1.26
N GLU A 933 -30.64 -14.76 1.10
CA GLU A 933 -29.24 -14.99 0.76
C GLU A 933 -29.08 -15.30 -0.73
N TYR A 934 -28.19 -14.59 -1.40
CA TYR A 934 -27.78 -14.90 -2.76
C TYR A 934 -26.31 -15.31 -2.81
N THR A 935 -25.97 -16.24 -3.70
CA THR A 935 -24.61 -16.74 -3.93
C THR A 935 -24.19 -16.49 -5.37
N ILE A 936 -22.94 -16.07 -5.57
CA ILE A 936 -22.25 -16.04 -6.86
C ILE A 936 -20.96 -16.86 -6.80
N GLU A 937 -20.67 -17.64 -7.85
CA GLU A 937 -19.37 -18.24 -8.13
C GLU A 937 -18.82 -17.74 -9.46
N VAL A 938 -17.52 -17.41 -9.51
CA VAL A 938 -16.82 -16.99 -10.74
C VAL A 938 -15.54 -17.83 -10.91
N LYS A 939 -15.40 -18.44 -12.09
CA LYS A 939 -14.23 -19.24 -12.51
C LYS A 939 -13.74 -18.76 -13.87
N ARG A 940 -12.49 -19.08 -14.23
CA ARG A 940 -11.96 -18.86 -15.58
C ARG A 940 -12.28 -20.06 -16.48
N GLN A 941 -12.88 -19.88 -17.66
CA GLN A 941 -13.30 -21.02 -18.50
C GLN A 941 -12.11 -21.88 -18.94
N GLY A 942 -11.04 -21.24 -19.42
CA GLY A 942 -9.79 -21.92 -19.76
C GLY A 942 -8.96 -22.46 -18.57
N GLY A 943 -9.54 -22.56 -17.37
CA GLY A 943 -8.86 -23.00 -16.14
C GLY A 943 -7.84 -22.00 -15.58
N VAL A 944 -7.19 -22.38 -14.49
CA VAL A 944 -6.30 -21.51 -13.70
C VAL A 944 -5.04 -21.11 -14.47
N ILE A 945 -4.76 -19.81 -14.52
CA ILE A 945 -3.48 -19.27 -15.00
C ILE A 945 -2.40 -19.62 -13.96
N LYS A 946 -1.43 -20.46 -14.35
CA LYS A 946 -0.41 -20.96 -13.43
C LYS A 946 0.67 -19.89 -13.19
N SER A 947 1.14 -19.78 -11.95
CA SER A 947 2.32 -18.99 -11.58
C SER A 947 3.54 -19.26 -12.49
N THR A 948 3.75 -20.51 -12.93
CA THR A 948 4.81 -20.85 -13.90
C THR A 948 4.67 -20.23 -15.28
N ASP A 949 3.45 -19.90 -15.72
CA ASP A 949 3.22 -19.30 -17.03
C ASP A 949 3.39 -17.77 -17.00
N VAL A 950 3.15 -17.14 -15.84
CA VAL A 950 3.62 -15.78 -15.52
C VAL A 950 5.16 -15.74 -15.57
N ASN A 951 5.80 -16.66 -14.83
CA ASN A 951 7.26 -16.74 -14.72
C ASN A 951 7.97 -17.23 -16.01
N ARG A 952 7.23 -17.80 -16.97
CA ARG A 952 7.76 -18.15 -18.30
C ARG A 952 7.80 -16.97 -19.25
N ARG A 953 6.86 -16.02 -19.13
CA ARG A 953 6.89 -14.77 -19.90
C ARG A 953 8.09 -13.90 -19.51
N ARG A 954 8.41 -13.85 -18.21
CA ARG A 954 9.66 -13.31 -17.64
C ARG A 954 10.98 -13.86 -18.23
N LYS A 955 10.96 -14.96 -18.98
CA LYS A 955 12.16 -15.62 -19.54
C LYS A 955 12.25 -15.53 -21.07
N GLY A 956 11.49 -14.63 -21.68
CA GLY A 956 11.57 -14.31 -23.10
C GLY A 956 11.00 -15.39 -24.04
N LYS A 957 9.99 -15.03 -24.81
CA LYS A 957 9.68 -15.72 -26.08
C LYS A 957 9.41 -14.68 -27.15
N LYS A 958 10.09 -14.81 -28.28
CA LYS A 958 10.01 -13.88 -29.41
C LYS A 958 8.56 -13.55 -29.79
N PRO A 959 8.16 -12.27 -29.80
CA PRO A 959 6.91 -11.86 -30.42
C PRO A 959 6.98 -12.06 -31.94
N ARG A 960 5.83 -12.29 -32.57
CA ARG A 960 5.68 -12.33 -34.02
C ARG A 960 5.23 -10.96 -34.48
N LYS A 961 5.80 -10.41 -35.56
CA LYS A 961 5.32 -9.16 -36.17
C LYS A 961 3.82 -9.23 -36.43
N LEU A 962 3.10 -8.23 -35.93
CA LEU A 962 1.75 -7.85 -36.35
C LEU A 962 1.85 -6.44 -36.91
N GLU A 963 1.04 -6.14 -37.92
CA GLU A 963 1.10 -4.89 -38.68
C GLU A 963 0.40 -3.75 -37.94
N GLU A 964 0.87 -2.53 -38.13
CA GLU A 964 0.38 -1.33 -37.44
C GLU A 964 -1.01 -0.91 -37.95
N GLN A 965 -1.92 -0.64 -37.02
CA GLN A 965 -3.10 0.18 -37.23
C GLN A 965 -3.23 1.14 -36.04
N ASP A 966 -3.54 2.41 -36.31
CA ASP A 966 -3.62 3.46 -35.30
C ASP A 966 -4.84 3.25 -34.37
N GLU A 967 -4.60 2.77 -33.15
CA GLU A 967 -5.57 2.77 -32.05
C GLU A 967 -5.05 3.57 -30.84
N LYS A 968 -5.98 4.24 -30.15
CA LYS A 968 -5.76 4.99 -28.89
C LYS A 968 -4.99 4.20 -27.83
N SER A 969 -4.24 4.90 -26.96
CA SER A 969 -3.41 4.24 -25.94
C SER A 969 -4.26 3.45 -24.92
N TRP A 970 -3.66 2.49 -24.23
CA TRP A 970 -4.37 1.75 -23.18
C TRP A 970 -4.70 2.64 -21.97
N CYS A 971 -3.85 3.62 -21.65
CA CYS A 971 -4.11 4.60 -20.59
C CYS A 971 -5.38 5.42 -20.91
N GLU A 972 -5.56 5.86 -22.16
CA GLU A 972 -6.78 6.53 -22.65
C GLU A 972 -8.03 5.62 -22.65
N ARG A 973 -7.86 4.29 -22.63
CA ARG A 973 -8.96 3.32 -22.55
C ARG A 973 -9.34 2.94 -21.12
N VAL A 974 -8.45 3.17 -20.15
CA VAL A 974 -8.76 3.05 -18.71
C VAL A 974 -9.32 4.37 -18.18
N CYS A 975 -8.92 5.50 -18.76
CA CYS A 975 -9.42 6.84 -18.43
C CYS A 975 -9.70 7.63 -19.74
N GLU A 976 -10.96 7.69 -20.20
CA GLU A 976 -11.35 8.57 -21.31
C GLU A 976 -11.38 10.05 -20.83
N PRO A 977 -10.61 10.99 -21.42
CA PRO A 977 -10.48 12.36 -20.90
C PRO A 977 -11.74 13.25 -20.98
N GLU A 978 -12.81 12.83 -21.66
CA GLU A 978 -14.02 13.65 -21.88
C GLU A 978 -15.33 12.97 -21.43
N SER A 979 -15.24 11.87 -20.68
CA SER A 979 -16.39 11.38 -19.90
C SER A 979 -16.14 11.58 -18.42
N ALA A 980 -16.87 12.54 -17.84
CA ALA A 980 -16.98 12.67 -16.38
C ALA A 980 -17.22 11.29 -15.78
N CYS A 981 -16.35 10.89 -14.85
CA CYS A 981 -16.35 9.56 -14.25
C CYS A 981 -17.60 9.41 -13.38
N LEU A 982 -18.71 9.06 -14.02
CA LEU A 982 -20.01 8.89 -13.40
C LEU A 982 -20.07 7.54 -12.68
N VAL A 983 -19.32 7.48 -11.59
CA VAL A 983 -19.88 7.13 -10.28
C VAL A 983 -20.26 8.46 -9.59
N MET A 984 -21.34 9.08 -10.08
CA MET A 984 -22.31 9.70 -9.17
C MET A 984 -23.42 8.70 -8.86
#